data_AF-A0A7J4XM64-F1
#
_entry.id   AF-A0A7J4XM64-F1
#
_cell.length_a   1.000
_cell.length_b   1.000
_cell.length_c   1.000
_cell.angle_alpha   90.00
_cell.angle_beta   90.00
_cell.angle_gamma   90.00
#
_symmetry.space_group_name_H-M   'P 1'
#
loop_
_entity.id
_entity.type
_entity.pdbx_description
1 polymer ?
#
loop_
_entity_poly.entity_id
_entity_poly.type
_entity_poly.pdbx_seq_one_letter_code
_entity_poly.pdbx_strand_id
1 'polypeptide(L)'
;MKTITKKIRVHSLFVLLTFLLVHMSVFAGTSRIYTVDISILNEEETAAILSLQGLANREKPQILVLPKDKGGFSGGGYKFQDTNMQRDGLAALSQETLDKYASLEDVWEEYYTQTYDYTFESIGFEEAFNTFSSLYKGCIKYEGINAAAGIAIATTVCGVSDAIPITQSLLNKYPVFRNCTIIKDLTAFNFKNRKEAHRWAIDKYLDQTSKDYAYSYWQHERNLYTIDYAVAHKTFAFLLSFASAKNPQGGTYDQEEADMLDEIFAHLNPGSIILGWGESEEYIIQARCGEGGHALICTNVSPNLSFHAAIPTNIKSLKQKRQLDENSVTVENKIYITFSINEGDTYKSIGNLMMDGAWLHEKRGQIAFNWPTNPKILHMLPGLAQYYYNSMTDNDYFTVPTSGIGYFDATHSTEEARSLYAAKSKEVAEYADLHYIDVWWNGFQGNDKWLQSMGMKGYTSWTDKQQVWYFSAIPRIESELYYDLYYPPTRRKAANMATYIKSQTESITDRPWFVHVYACDPTFAAEVMNNLPADRFKAVCMDEFFALAIKAKNKVQGRKIMKNPELMQQLIDDVDNSSFIEEFVTPSKWTVHDATYEIKDGEMIITATGTNYFSLLYRDGNRFKINKYPILAAKINQFPSSDNNNISWLIKLNDGNGDIVLNGKPEYQLKNYPNVYAWDIKALSNWDGTKETNLQFVIESTNGEANDLKDIQMKYDWIKTYESMNALLSDLDNQTGIINNQASDSDIKYTISQGILKVTKYSNIIENLAIYDTRGSKMKQSTKQNDIDINGLIHGIYILKINNLHSIKISI
;
A
#
# COMPACT_ATOMS: atom_id res chain seq x y z
N MET A 1 -0.46 74.51 -6.01
CA MET A 1 -1.43 73.62 -6.68
C MET A 1 -0.79 72.58 -7.60
N LYS A 2 0.15 72.93 -8.50
CA LYS A 2 0.80 71.96 -9.43
C LYS A 2 1.51 70.74 -8.78
N THR A 3 2.01 70.88 -7.55
CA THR A 3 2.71 69.80 -6.83
C THR A 3 1.77 68.78 -6.18
N ILE A 4 0.54 69.20 -5.84
CA ILE A 4 -0.49 68.34 -5.22
C ILE A 4 -1.13 67.44 -6.29
N THR A 5 -1.35 67.97 -7.50
CA THR A 5 -1.91 67.20 -8.63
C THR A 5 -0.97 66.09 -9.12
N LYS A 6 0.35 66.26 -8.97
CA LYS A 6 1.35 65.25 -9.36
C LYS A 6 1.45 64.09 -8.36
N LYS A 7 1.35 64.38 -7.04
CA LYS A 7 1.32 63.35 -5.98
C LYS A 7 0.03 62.52 -6.01
N ILE A 8 -1.11 63.14 -6.28
CA ILE A 8 -2.40 62.43 -6.41
C ILE A 8 -2.37 61.50 -7.63
N ARG A 9 -1.82 61.94 -8.78
CA ARG A 9 -1.67 61.07 -9.96
C ARG A 9 -0.77 59.86 -9.72
N VAL A 10 0.35 60.01 -9.00
CA VAL A 10 1.26 58.88 -8.72
C VAL A 10 0.63 57.90 -7.72
N HIS A 11 -0.08 58.38 -6.71
CA HIS A 11 -0.75 57.52 -5.74
C HIS A 11 -1.95 56.77 -6.36
N SER A 12 -2.75 57.46 -7.19
CA SER A 12 -3.83 56.82 -7.95
C SER A 12 -3.31 55.81 -8.98
N LEU A 13 -2.18 56.07 -9.62
CA LEU A 13 -1.56 55.12 -10.55
C LEU A 13 -1.00 53.89 -9.80
N PHE A 14 -0.42 54.08 -8.62
CA PHE A 14 0.11 52.99 -7.79
C PHE A 14 -1.03 52.12 -7.22
N VAL A 15 -2.11 52.73 -6.75
CA VAL A 15 -3.31 52.00 -6.32
C VAL A 15 -3.93 51.27 -7.50
N LEU A 16 -4.05 51.88 -8.68
CA LEU A 16 -4.58 51.22 -9.89
C LEU A 16 -3.67 50.07 -10.34
N LEU A 17 -2.35 50.21 -10.27
CA LEU A 17 -1.38 49.14 -10.61
C LEU A 17 -1.44 48.00 -9.59
N THR A 18 -1.62 48.31 -8.31
CA THR A 18 -1.77 47.30 -7.24
C THR A 18 -3.12 46.61 -7.36
N PHE A 19 -4.19 47.34 -7.71
CA PHE A 19 -5.51 46.78 -7.99
C PHE A 19 -5.49 45.92 -9.26
N LEU A 20 -4.77 46.33 -10.32
CA LEU A 20 -4.54 45.56 -11.54
C LEU A 20 -3.64 44.35 -11.29
N LEU A 21 -2.62 44.42 -10.44
CA LEU A 21 -1.78 43.27 -10.09
C LEU A 21 -2.55 42.26 -9.23
N VAL A 22 -3.37 42.74 -8.28
CA VAL A 22 -4.26 41.91 -7.45
C VAL A 22 -5.45 41.36 -8.26
N HIS A 23 -5.91 42.06 -9.31
CA HIS A 23 -6.95 41.54 -10.21
C HIS A 23 -6.41 40.73 -11.39
N MET A 24 -5.18 40.95 -11.86
CA MET A 24 -4.55 40.08 -12.86
C MET A 24 -4.20 38.71 -12.27
N SER A 25 -3.98 38.61 -10.95
CA SER A 25 -3.95 37.32 -10.25
C SER A 25 -5.33 36.66 -10.09
N VAL A 26 -6.42 37.40 -10.32
CA VAL A 26 -7.82 36.89 -10.23
C VAL A 26 -8.45 36.68 -11.62
N PHE A 27 -7.80 37.17 -12.69
CA PHE A 27 -8.20 36.98 -14.09
C PHE A 27 -7.12 36.25 -14.91
N ALA A 28 -6.40 35.31 -14.29
CA ALA A 28 -5.84 34.21 -15.07
C ALA A 28 -7.04 33.41 -15.57
N GLY A 29 -7.27 33.37 -16.89
CA GLY A 29 -8.28 32.47 -17.45
C GLY A 29 -8.05 31.04 -16.91
N THR A 30 -9.13 30.26 -16.82
CA THR A 30 -9.08 28.85 -16.43
C THR A 30 -7.88 28.17 -17.05
N SER A 31 -6.93 27.76 -16.22
CA SER A 31 -5.70 27.15 -16.72
C SER A 31 -6.00 25.71 -17.07
N ARG A 32 -5.90 25.42 -18.36
CA ARG A 32 -6.11 24.08 -18.90
C ARG A 32 -4.93 23.19 -18.52
N ILE A 33 -5.24 22.09 -17.85
CA ILE A 33 -4.33 20.99 -17.56
C ILE A 33 -4.65 19.84 -18.50
N TYR A 34 -3.63 19.26 -19.11
CA TYR A 34 -3.78 18.08 -19.94
C TYR A 34 -3.59 16.82 -19.11
N THR A 35 -4.48 15.85 -19.27
CA THR A 35 -4.33 14.53 -18.68
C THR A 35 -3.90 13.51 -19.71
N VAL A 36 -2.97 12.64 -19.34
CA VAL A 36 -2.49 11.55 -20.22
C VAL A 36 -2.66 10.23 -19.49
N ASP A 37 -3.47 9.36 -20.06
CA ASP A 37 -3.66 8.00 -19.56
C ASP A 37 -2.41 7.15 -19.85
N ILE A 38 -1.71 6.78 -18.79
CA ILE A 38 -0.52 5.94 -18.89
C ILE A 38 -0.81 4.47 -18.59
N SER A 39 -2.03 4.11 -18.17
CA SER A 39 -2.45 2.74 -17.79
C SER A 39 -2.27 1.75 -18.94
N ILE A 40 -2.49 2.23 -20.17
CA ILE A 40 -2.43 1.43 -21.40
C ILE A 40 -1.05 1.40 -22.07
N LEU A 41 -0.10 2.20 -21.57
CA LEU A 41 1.20 2.37 -22.20
C LEU A 41 2.16 1.22 -21.86
N ASN A 42 3.26 1.06 -22.56
CA ASN A 42 4.38 0.21 -22.12
C ASN A 42 5.42 1.04 -21.34
N GLU A 43 6.54 0.43 -20.95
CA GLU A 43 7.60 1.11 -20.17
C GLU A 43 8.27 2.26 -20.95
N GLU A 44 8.61 2.06 -22.23
CA GLU A 44 9.26 3.06 -23.09
C GLU A 44 8.34 4.28 -23.34
N GLU A 45 7.05 4.04 -23.57
CA GLU A 45 6.03 5.10 -23.71
C GLU A 45 5.84 5.85 -22.39
N THR A 46 5.78 5.12 -21.26
CA THR A 46 5.65 5.74 -19.93
C THR A 46 6.86 6.63 -19.63
N ALA A 47 8.09 6.16 -19.88
CA ALA A 47 9.29 6.96 -19.67
C ALA A 47 9.32 8.24 -20.54
N ALA A 48 8.85 8.14 -21.80
CA ALA A 48 8.74 9.29 -22.70
C ALA A 48 7.70 10.32 -22.18
N ILE A 49 6.51 9.87 -21.77
CA ILE A 49 5.47 10.76 -21.22
C ILE A 49 5.89 11.39 -19.91
N LEU A 50 6.51 10.64 -18.98
CA LEU A 50 6.99 11.21 -17.72
C LEU A 50 8.10 12.23 -17.96
N SER A 51 8.99 12.01 -18.94
CA SER A 51 9.99 13.01 -19.31
C SER A 51 9.34 14.27 -19.90
N LEU A 52 8.33 14.13 -20.76
CA LEU A 52 7.56 15.25 -21.28
C LEU A 52 6.83 16.00 -20.17
N GLN A 53 6.21 15.28 -19.23
CA GLN A 53 5.57 15.83 -18.04
C GLN A 53 6.57 16.67 -17.23
N GLY A 54 7.77 16.14 -16.99
CA GLY A 54 8.84 16.85 -16.32
C GLY A 54 9.23 18.16 -17.01
N LEU A 55 9.30 18.18 -18.34
CA LEU A 55 9.56 19.40 -19.11
C LEU A 55 8.40 20.40 -19.03
N ALA A 56 7.17 19.91 -19.18
CA ALA A 56 5.94 20.73 -19.18
C ALA A 56 5.65 21.38 -17.83
N ASN A 57 5.99 20.69 -16.74
CA ASN A 57 5.67 21.14 -15.39
C ASN A 57 6.76 22.00 -14.73
N ARG A 58 7.86 22.35 -15.42
CA ARG A 58 8.99 23.09 -14.81
C ARG A 58 8.61 24.43 -14.20
N GLU A 59 7.71 25.16 -14.84
CA GLU A 59 7.34 26.52 -14.44
C GLU A 59 5.93 26.63 -13.87
N LYS A 60 5.03 25.75 -14.30
CA LYS A 60 3.60 25.75 -13.96
C LYS A 60 3.00 24.37 -14.24
N PRO A 61 1.89 23.98 -13.59
CA PRO A 61 1.28 22.68 -13.85
C PRO A 61 0.67 22.69 -15.25
N GLN A 62 0.99 21.67 -16.05
CA GLN A 62 0.47 21.51 -17.42
C GLN A 62 0.05 20.08 -17.74
N ILE A 63 0.76 19.07 -17.22
CA ILE A 63 0.46 17.65 -17.47
C ILE A 63 0.28 16.91 -16.14
N LEU A 64 -0.87 16.26 -15.97
CA LEU A 64 -1.15 15.26 -14.94
C LEU A 64 -1.27 13.89 -15.61
N VAL A 65 -0.53 12.88 -15.16
CA VAL A 65 -0.66 11.52 -15.70
C VAL A 65 -1.68 10.71 -14.90
N LEU A 66 -2.40 9.83 -15.59
CA LEU A 66 -3.43 8.96 -15.02
C LEU A 66 -3.00 7.50 -15.13
N PRO A 67 -2.51 6.86 -14.06
CA PRO A 67 -2.03 5.49 -14.14
C PRO A 67 -3.13 4.43 -14.07
N LYS A 68 -4.32 4.75 -13.52
CA LYS A 68 -5.64 4.05 -13.55
C LYS A 68 -5.74 2.52 -13.33
N ASP A 69 -4.64 1.77 -13.34
CA ASP A 69 -4.50 0.34 -12.99
C ASP A 69 -3.02 -0.12 -12.94
N LYS A 70 -2.06 0.71 -13.38
CA LYS A 70 -0.62 0.45 -13.31
C LYS A 70 -0.01 0.66 -11.92
N GLY A 71 -0.72 0.19 -10.90
CA GLY A 71 -0.25 0.15 -9.52
C GLY A 71 1.19 -0.35 -9.40
N GLY A 72 2.05 0.40 -8.71
CA GLY A 72 3.38 -0.03 -8.27
C GLY A 72 3.31 -0.72 -6.92
N PHE A 73 4.33 -1.50 -6.54
CA PHE A 73 4.37 -2.20 -5.25
C PHE A 73 4.02 -1.25 -4.09
N SER A 74 2.87 -1.47 -3.45
CA SER A 74 2.33 -0.69 -2.31
C SER A 74 2.00 0.80 -2.56
N GLY A 75 1.89 1.28 -3.81
CA GLY A 75 1.46 2.67 -4.03
C GLY A 75 1.15 3.06 -5.47
N GLY A 76 0.21 4.01 -5.61
CA GLY A 76 -0.05 4.86 -6.78
C GLY A 76 -0.64 4.19 -8.01
N GLY A 77 -1.78 4.69 -8.50
CA GLY A 77 -2.38 4.25 -9.76
C GLY A 77 -3.34 3.07 -9.66
N TYR A 78 -3.85 2.77 -8.46
CA TYR A 78 -4.88 1.76 -8.26
C TYR A 78 -6.27 2.36 -8.45
N LYS A 79 -7.18 1.56 -9.02
CA LYS A 79 -8.61 1.78 -8.80
C LYS A 79 -8.89 1.47 -7.34
N PHE A 80 -9.65 2.33 -6.66
CA PHE A 80 -9.95 2.10 -5.25
C PHE A 80 -10.55 0.70 -5.04
N GLN A 81 -11.49 0.30 -5.91
CA GLN A 81 -12.18 -1.01 -5.90
C GLN A 81 -11.25 -2.24 -6.00
N ASP A 82 -10.02 -2.06 -6.48
CA ASP A 82 -9.07 -3.16 -6.71
C ASP A 82 -8.00 -3.29 -5.63
N THR A 83 -7.97 -2.39 -4.64
CA THR A 83 -7.00 -2.47 -3.54
C THR A 83 -7.30 -3.64 -2.61
N ASN A 84 -6.25 -4.23 -2.02
CA ASN A 84 -6.40 -5.31 -1.04
C ASN A 84 -7.22 -4.87 0.18
N MET A 85 -7.19 -3.58 0.52
CA MET A 85 -8.05 -3.00 1.56
C MET A 85 -9.54 -3.05 1.22
N GLN A 86 -9.94 -2.88 -0.04
CA GLN A 86 -11.36 -2.99 -0.42
C GLN A 86 -11.85 -4.44 -0.50
N ARG A 87 -10.96 -5.37 -0.83
CA ARG A 87 -11.32 -6.78 -1.03
C ARG A 87 -11.54 -7.50 0.30
N ASP A 88 -10.67 -7.23 1.29
CA ASP A 88 -10.55 -8.08 2.48
C ASP A 88 -10.54 -7.27 3.81
N GLY A 89 -10.80 -5.96 3.78
CA GLY A 89 -10.51 -5.05 4.90
C GLY A 89 -11.72 -4.42 5.60
N LEU A 90 -11.68 -4.39 6.94
CA LEU A 90 -12.50 -3.50 7.77
C LEU A 90 -12.39 -2.03 7.33
N ALA A 91 -11.27 -1.68 6.73
CA ALA A 91 -10.87 -0.35 6.30
C ALA A 91 -11.30 0.00 4.86
N ALA A 92 -12.32 -0.68 4.31
CA ALA A 92 -12.89 -0.35 3.02
C ALA A 92 -13.42 1.10 2.98
N LEU A 93 -13.38 1.70 1.79
CA LEU A 93 -13.95 3.02 1.53
C LEU A 93 -15.47 2.89 1.44
N SER A 94 -16.18 3.97 1.76
CA SER A 94 -17.63 3.97 1.67
C SER A 94 -18.11 3.80 0.24
N GLN A 95 -19.30 3.22 0.06
CA GLN A 95 -19.90 3.11 -1.26
C GLN A 95 -20.08 4.49 -1.90
N GLU A 96 -20.42 5.52 -1.11
CA GLU A 96 -20.49 6.90 -1.59
C GLU A 96 -19.15 7.39 -2.15
N THR A 97 -18.04 7.08 -1.48
CA THR A 97 -16.69 7.44 -1.95
C THR A 97 -16.33 6.68 -3.23
N LEU A 98 -16.66 5.40 -3.30
CA LEU A 98 -16.38 4.55 -4.46
C LEU A 98 -17.26 4.87 -5.68
N ASP A 99 -18.47 5.36 -5.45
CA ASP A 99 -19.37 5.87 -6.51
C ASP A 99 -18.88 7.22 -7.04
N LYS A 100 -18.24 8.02 -6.18
CA LYS A 100 -17.72 9.35 -6.53
C LYS A 100 -16.35 9.29 -7.21
N TYR A 101 -15.45 8.44 -6.74
CA TYR A 101 -14.07 8.35 -7.21
C TYR A 101 -13.74 6.94 -7.66
N ALA A 102 -13.38 6.78 -8.93
CA ALA A 102 -12.90 5.50 -9.45
C ALA A 102 -11.42 5.26 -9.08
N SER A 103 -10.65 6.35 -9.00
CA SER A 103 -9.21 6.36 -8.79
C SER A 103 -8.78 7.55 -7.93
N LEU A 104 -7.53 7.54 -7.46
CA LEU A 104 -6.96 8.65 -6.70
C LEU A 104 -6.88 9.94 -7.54
N GLU A 105 -6.71 9.82 -8.86
CA GLU A 105 -6.60 10.99 -9.73
C GLU A 105 -7.90 11.80 -9.81
N ASP A 106 -9.06 11.14 -9.68
CA ASP A 106 -10.36 11.83 -9.64
C ASP A 106 -10.43 12.82 -8.46
N VAL A 107 -9.81 12.47 -7.34
CA VAL A 107 -9.73 13.32 -6.13
C VAL A 107 -8.86 14.54 -6.42
N TRP A 108 -7.74 14.36 -7.12
CA TRP A 108 -6.85 15.47 -7.49
C TRP A 108 -7.51 16.39 -8.51
N GLU A 109 -8.13 15.84 -9.55
CA GLU A 109 -8.87 16.62 -10.54
C GLU A 109 -9.96 17.46 -9.87
N GLU A 110 -10.78 16.88 -8.99
CA GLU A 110 -11.80 17.63 -8.25
C GLU A 110 -11.18 18.74 -7.39
N TYR A 111 -10.17 18.41 -6.58
CA TYR A 111 -9.56 19.37 -5.66
C TYR A 111 -8.95 20.57 -6.42
N TYR A 112 -8.18 20.32 -7.47
CA TYR A 112 -7.53 21.38 -8.23
C TYR A 112 -8.54 22.17 -9.09
N THR A 113 -9.63 21.54 -9.55
CA THR A 113 -10.75 22.27 -10.16
C THR A 113 -11.37 23.25 -9.15
N GLN A 114 -11.69 22.77 -7.95
CA GLN A 114 -12.36 23.60 -6.93
C GLN A 114 -11.46 24.70 -6.34
N THR A 115 -10.18 24.40 -6.16
CA THR A 115 -9.25 25.29 -5.45
C THR A 115 -8.55 26.28 -6.39
N TYR A 116 -8.32 25.89 -7.64
CA TYR A 116 -7.51 26.65 -8.60
C TYR A 116 -8.23 26.98 -9.91
N ASP A 117 -9.50 26.58 -10.06
CA ASP A 117 -10.28 26.76 -11.29
C ASP A 117 -9.58 26.18 -12.53
N TYR A 118 -8.89 25.05 -12.33
CA TYR A 118 -8.29 24.29 -13.40
C TYR A 118 -9.33 23.44 -14.13
N THR A 119 -9.13 23.27 -15.43
CA THR A 119 -9.93 22.36 -16.25
C THR A 119 -9.03 21.25 -16.77
N PHE A 120 -9.50 20.01 -16.73
CA PHE A 120 -8.76 18.84 -17.17
C PHE A 120 -9.23 18.39 -18.54
N GLU A 121 -8.30 18.24 -19.49
CA GLU A 121 -8.55 17.76 -20.85
C GLU A 121 -7.69 16.53 -21.13
N SER A 122 -8.34 15.38 -21.33
CA SER A 122 -7.63 14.14 -21.67
C SER A 122 -7.16 14.16 -23.12
N ILE A 123 -5.87 13.90 -23.33
CA ILE A 123 -5.25 13.81 -24.66
C ILE A 123 -4.49 12.49 -24.82
N GLY A 124 -4.34 12.05 -26.08
CA GLY A 124 -3.59 10.84 -26.40
C GLY A 124 -2.08 11.01 -26.33
N PHE A 125 -1.34 9.90 -26.34
CA PHE A 125 0.13 9.88 -26.33
C PHE A 125 0.75 10.79 -27.40
N GLU A 126 0.40 10.59 -28.68
CA GLU A 126 0.98 11.38 -29.79
C GLU A 126 0.54 12.84 -29.75
N GLU A 127 -0.70 13.10 -29.33
CA GLU A 127 -1.23 14.45 -29.17
C GLU A 127 -0.49 15.24 -28.09
N ALA A 128 -0.06 14.60 -27.00
CA ALA A 128 0.77 15.24 -25.98
C ALA A 128 2.09 15.75 -26.57
N PHE A 129 2.80 14.93 -27.35
CA PHE A 129 4.06 15.37 -27.97
C PHE A 129 3.88 16.44 -29.06
N ASN A 130 2.74 16.44 -29.75
CA ASN A 130 2.39 17.52 -30.70
C ASN A 130 2.08 18.83 -29.96
N THR A 131 1.24 18.77 -28.92
CA THR A 131 0.83 19.91 -28.09
C THR A 131 2.02 20.61 -27.44
N PHE A 132 2.99 19.82 -26.96
CA PHE A 132 4.16 20.30 -26.25
C PHE A 132 5.45 20.23 -27.08
N SER A 133 5.33 20.20 -28.41
CA SER A 133 6.46 20.09 -29.35
C SER A 133 7.54 21.17 -29.19
N SER A 134 7.16 22.36 -28.70
CA SER A 134 8.10 23.46 -28.46
C SER A 134 8.97 23.30 -27.21
N LEU A 135 8.62 22.37 -26.30
CA LEU A 135 9.32 22.20 -25.02
C LEU A 135 10.56 21.33 -25.11
N TYR A 136 10.64 20.43 -26.09
CA TYR A 136 11.78 19.54 -26.28
C TYR A 136 12.54 19.88 -27.56
N LYS A 137 13.86 19.92 -27.47
CA LYS A 137 14.79 20.28 -28.56
C LYS A 137 15.13 19.10 -29.46
N GLY A 138 14.77 17.90 -29.05
CA GLY A 138 15.07 16.66 -29.75
C GLY A 138 14.89 15.44 -28.86
N CYS A 139 15.46 14.32 -29.30
CA CYS A 139 15.26 13.02 -28.69
C CYS A 139 16.59 12.33 -28.37
N ILE A 140 16.58 11.49 -27.33
CA ILE A 140 17.72 10.70 -26.86
C ILE A 140 17.43 9.22 -27.05
N LYS A 141 18.18 8.57 -27.93
CA LYS A 141 18.03 7.13 -28.18
C LYS A 141 18.82 6.32 -27.14
N TYR A 142 18.18 5.41 -26.41
CA TYR A 142 18.78 4.77 -25.22
C TYR A 142 18.74 3.24 -25.15
N GLU A 143 18.12 2.57 -26.12
CA GLU A 143 17.94 1.11 -26.11
C GLU A 143 19.27 0.30 -26.10
N GLY A 144 19.28 -0.89 -25.49
CA GLY A 144 20.40 -1.84 -25.59
C GLY A 144 21.52 -1.74 -24.54
N ILE A 145 21.53 -0.69 -23.71
CA ILE A 145 22.47 -0.54 -22.58
C ILE A 145 21.77 -1.09 -21.33
N ASN A 146 21.60 -2.40 -21.18
CA ASN A 146 20.77 -3.03 -20.11
C ASN A 146 19.57 -2.13 -19.71
N ALA A 147 18.44 -2.24 -20.40
CA ALA A 147 17.26 -1.33 -20.37
C ALA A 147 17.19 -0.29 -19.21
N ALA A 148 17.28 -0.74 -17.96
CA ALA A 148 17.30 0.12 -16.77
C ALA A 148 18.45 1.15 -16.69
N ALA A 149 19.69 0.77 -16.98
CA ALA A 149 20.81 1.72 -16.98
C ALA A 149 20.65 2.76 -18.11
N GLY A 150 20.15 2.32 -19.26
CA GLY A 150 19.77 3.22 -20.36
C GLY A 150 18.74 4.26 -19.94
N ILE A 151 17.69 3.86 -19.20
CA ILE A 151 16.67 4.79 -18.69
C ILE A 151 17.28 5.83 -17.74
N ALA A 152 18.05 5.42 -16.74
CA ALA A 152 18.68 6.35 -15.79
C ALA A 152 19.55 7.41 -16.52
N ILE A 153 20.41 6.96 -17.44
CA ILE A 153 21.27 7.86 -18.20
C ILE A 153 20.43 8.76 -19.12
N ALA A 154 19.42 8.21 -19.80
CA ALA A 154 18.53 8.99 -20.64
C ALA A 154 17.78 10.06 -19.84
N THR A 155 17.29 9.75 -18.64
CA THR A 155 16.65 10.74 -17.73
C THR A 155 17.58 11.91 -17.45
N THR A 156 18.85 11.65 -17.12
CA THR A 156 19.88 12.70 -16.90
C THR A 156 20.02 13.59 -18.14
N VAL A 157 20.27 12.98 -19.30
CA VAL A 157 20.51 13.71 -20.56
C VAL A 157 19.27 14.50 -21.00
N CYS A 158 18.08 13.94 -20.82
CA CYS A 158 16.80 14.59 -21.13
C CYS A 158 16.55 15.82 -20.26
N GLY A 159 16.84 15.73 -18.95
CA GLY A 159 16.76 16.86 -18.04
C GLY A 159 17.67 18.03 -18.46
N VAL A 160 18.94 17.76 -18.72
CA VAL A 160 19.91 18.82 -19.04
C VAL A 160 19.76 19.38 -20.46
N SER A 161 19.32 18.57 -21.41
CA SER A 161 19.26 18.93 -22.84
C SER A 161 17.88 19.35 -23.33
N ASP A 162 16.86 19.32 -22.46
CA ASP A 162 15.45 19.51 -22.83
C ASP A 162 15.04 18.54 -23.93
N ALA A 163 15.17 17.23 -23.68
CA ALA A 163 14.95 16.19 -24.68
C ALA A 163 13.99 15.09 -24.19
N ILE A 164 13.55 14.22 -25.10
CA ILE A 164 12.68 13.08 -24.81
C ILE A 164 13.43 11.76 -25.00
N PRO A 165 13.34 10.79 -24.07
CA PRO A 165 13.93 9.48 -24.26
C PRO A 165 13.11 8.67 -25.26
N ILE A 166 13.77 8.03 -26.20
CA ILE A 166 13.12 7.24 -27.26
C ILE A 166 13.87 5.92 -27.52
N THR A 167 13.12 4.95 -28.02
CA THR A 167 13.65 3.71 -28.59
C THR A 167 13.39 3.68 -30.09
N GLN A 168 14.01 2.74 -30.82
CA GLN A 168 13.70 2.51 -32.23
C GLN A 168 12.25 2.04 -32.42
N SER A 169 11.70 1.30 -31.45
CA SER A 169 10.28 0.92 -31.42
C SER A 169 9.39 2.16 -31.46
N LEU A 170 9.63 3.14 -30.58
CA LEU A 170 8.87 4.39 -30.53
C LEU A 170 9.02 5.23 -31.81
N LEU A 171 10.23 5.35 -32.35
CA LEU A 171 10.50 6.06 -33.62
C LEU A 171 9.69 5.47 -34.79
N ASN A 172 9.59 4.14 -34.84
CA ASN A 172 8.85 3.44 -35.88
C ASN A 172 7.33 3.59 -35.68
N LYS A 173 6.89 3.44 -34.42
CA LYS A 173 5.48 3.42 -34.02
C LYS A 173 4.80 4.79 -34.17
N TYR A 174 5.45 5.87 -33.73
CA TYR A 174 4.83 7.18 -33.62
C TYR A 174 5.38 8.20 -34.62
N PRO A 175 4.58 8.68 -35.57
CA PRO A 175 4.98 9.69 -36.56
C PRO A 175 5.58 10.97 -35.97
N VAL A 176 5.07 11.45 -34.83
CA VAL A 176 5.60 12.66 -34.14
C VAL A 176 7.11 12.62 -33.90
N PHE A 177 7.70 11.44 -33.71
CA PHE A 177 9.14 11.31 -33.47
C PHE A 177 10.00 11.17 -34.73
N ARG A 178 9.40 10.92 -35.91
CA ARG A 178 10.17 10.68 -37.15
C ARG A 178 11.02 11.87 -37.60
N ASN A 179 10.57 13.08 -37.27
CA ASN A 179 11.29 14.33 -37.55
C ASN A 179 12.04 14.86 -36.34
N CYS A 180 12.03 14.14 -35.21
CA CYS A 180 12.76 14.55 -34.02
C CYS A 180 14.26 14.45 -34.26
N THR A 181 14.99 15.53 -33.98
CA THR A 181 16.45 15.49 -34.07
C THR A 181 17.00 14.58 -32.98
N ILE A 182 17.78 13.57 -33.35
CA ILE A 182 18.49 12.72 -32.39
C ILE A 182 19.68 13.51 -31.83
N ILE A 183 19.52 14.09 -30.63
CA ILE A 183 20.57 14.89 -29.97
C ILE A 183 21.71 13.96 -29.51
N LYS A 184 21.33 12.78 -29.01
CA LYS A 184 22.28 11.75 -28.61
C LYS A 184 21.73 10.37 -28.91
N ASP A 185 22.59 9.55 -29.50
CA ASP A 185 22.35 8.12 -29.64
C ASP A 185 23.28 7.38 -28.67
N LEU A 186 22.74 6.95 -27.53
CA LEU A 186 23.49 6.19 -26.54
C LEU A 186 23.84 4.78 -27.07
N THR A 187 23.07 4.26 -28.03
CA THR A 187 23.30 2.93 -28.61
C THR A 187 24.59 2.88 -29.42
N ALA A 188 25.04 4.02 -29.95
CA ALA A 188 26.27 4.14 -30.72
C ALA A 188 27.55 3.93 -29.88
N PHE A 189 27.46 4.01 -28.55
CA PHE A 189 28.62 3.86 -27.66
C PHE A 189 28.97 2.40 -27.34
N ASN A 190 28.07 1.44 -27.59
CA ASN A 190 28.30 0.01 -27.33
C ASN A 190 28.84 -0.30 -25.92
N PHE A 191 28.30 0.34 -24.88
CA PHE A 191 28.72 0.11 -23.50
C PHE A 191 28.61 -1.37 -23.13
N LYS A 192 29.65 -1.91 -22.50
CA LYS A 192 29.73 -3.34 -22.15
C LYS A 192 28.89 -3.70 -20.93
N ASN A 193 28.66 -2.74 -20.03
CA ASN A 193 27.95 -2.93 -18.78
C ASN A 193 27.42 -1.58 -18.26
N ARG A 194 26.63 -1.63 -17.17
CA ARG A 194 26.08 -0.42 -16.55
C ARG A 194 27.18 0.54 -16.06
N LYS A 195 28.32 0.05 -15.58
CA LYS A 195 29.38 0.89 -15.01
C LYS A 195 30.04 1.78 -16.06
N GLU A 196 30.36 1.23 -17.22
CA GLU A 196 30.91 2.00 -18.35
C GLU A 196 29.96 3.12 -18.79
N ALA A 197 28.66 2.83 -18.82
CA ALA A 197 27.64 3.80 -19.18
C ALA A 197 27.49 4.92 -18.13
N HIS A 198 27.52 4.58 -16.83
CA HIS A 198 27.47 5.57 -15.75
C HIS A 198 28.74 6.43 -15.71
N ARG A 199 29.92 5.82 -15.86
CA ARG A 199 31.19 6.56 -15.96
C ARG A 199 31.14 7.59 -17.08
N TRP A 200 30.69 7.19 -18.27
CA TRP A 200 30.49 8.13 -19.39
C TRP A 200 29.52 9.26 -19.04
N ALA A 201 28.40 8.96 -18.38
CA ALA A 201 27.41 9.96 -18.01
C ALA A 201 27.96 10.95 -16.99
N ILE A 202 28.71 10.47 -15.99
CA ILE A 202 29.39 11.29 -14.98
C ILE A 202 30.36 12.26 -15.67
N ASP A 203 31.27 11.73 -16.49
CA ASP A 203 32.31 12.52 -17.17
C ASP A 203 31.74 13.61 -18.10
N LYS A 204 30.50 13.45 -18.59
CA LYS A 204 29.89 14.32 -19.59
C LYS A 204 28.83 15.27 -19.09
N TYR A 205 28.09 14.90 -18.04
CA TYR A 205 26.88 15.61 -17.66
C TYR A 205 26.77 15.94 -16.18
N LEU A 206 27.56 15.34 -15.28
CA LEU A 206 27.42 15.58 -13.84
C LEU A 206 27.53 17.08 -13.51
N ASP A 207 28.44 17.81 -14.15
CA ASP A 207 28.64 19.25 -13.97
C ASP A 207 27.44 20.13 -14.38
N GLN A 208 26.52 19.58 -15.18
CA GLN A 208 25.31 20.25 -15.68
C GLN A 208 24.04 19.87 -14.91
N THR A 209 24.13 18.92 -13.97
CA THR A 209 22.97 18.48 -13.18
C THR A 209 22.77 19.32 -11.94
N SER A 210 21.58 19.19 -11.35
CA SER A 210 21.24 19.73 -10.04
C SER A 210 22.31 19.40 -9.00
N LYS A 211 22.52 20.37 -8.10
CA LYS A 211 23.30 20.19 -6.89
C LYS A 211 22.44 19.92 -5.66
N ASP A 212 21.11 20.04 -5.77
CA ASP A 212 20.20 19.85 -4.63
C ASP A 212 19.48 18.50 -4.67
N TYR A 213 19.51 17.83 -5.82
CA TYR A 213 18.82 16.58 -6.07
C TYR A 213 19.64 15.63 -6.96
N ALA A 214 19.72 14.37 -6.56
CA ALA A 214 20.08 13.24 -7.43
C ALA A 214 18.92 12.24 -7.48
N TYR A 215 18.90 11.36 -8.47
CA TYR A 215 17.86 10.35 -8.60
C TYR A 215 18.47 8.94 -8.61
N SER A 216 18.22 8.20 -7.54
CA SER A 216 18.50 6.77 -7.48
C SER A 216 17.37 6.00 -8.17
N TYR A 217 17.63 5.56 -9.39
CA TYR A 217 16.73 4.72 -10.15
C TYR A 217 16.87 3.26 -9.70
N TRP A 218 15.75 2.60 -9.39
CA TRP A 218 15.74 1.20 -8.95
C TRP A 218 14.93 0.33 -9.89
N GLN A 219 15.59 -0.66 -10.49
CA GLN A 219 15.00 -1.62 -11.41
C GLN A 219 14.22 -2.71 -10.66
N HIS A 220 13.09 -2.33 -10.09
CA HIS A 220 12.02 -3.25 -9.69
C HIS A 220 10.77 -2.88 -10.48
N GLU A 221 9.93 -3.85 -10.84
CA GLU A 221 8.80 -3.67 -11.75
C GLU A 221 7.99 -2.40 -11.41
N ARG A 222 7.80 -1.51 -12.41
CA ARG A 222 6.92 -0.32 -12.39
C ARG A 222 7.41 0.94 -11.63
N ASN A 223 8.72 1.10 -11.42
CA ASN A 223 9.33 2.26 -10.72
C ASN A 223 9.76 3.45 -11.60
N LEU A 224 8.93 3.89 -12.55
CA LEU A 224 9.31 5.02 -13.44
C LEU A 224 8.89 6.39 -12.92
N TYR A 225 8.02 6.46 -11.91
CA TYR A 225 7.25 7.66 -11.63
C TYR A 225 8.06 8.87 -11.17
N THR A 226 9.30 8.70 -10.69
CA THR A 226 10.19 9.81 -10.33
C THR A 226 10.82 10.52 -11.54
N ILE A 227 10.72 9.95 -12.75
CA ILE A 227 11.32 10.52 -13.97
C ILE A 227 10.83 11.94 -14.24
N ASP A 228 9.56 12.24 -13.99
CA ASP A 228 9.00 13.57 -14.24
C ASP A 228 9.71 14.64 -13.40
N TYR A 229 9.85 14.41 -12.10
CA TYR A 229 10.54 15.30 -11.18
C TYR A 229 12.04 15.34 -11.45
N ALA A 230 12.65 14.21 -11.78
CA ALA A 230 14.07 14.12 -12.15
C ALA A 230 14.39 14.99 -13.39
N VAL A 231 13.57 14.92 -14.43
CA VAL A 231 13.70 15.74 -15.64
C VAL A 231 13.39 17.21 -15.36
N ALA A 232 12.36 17.49 -14.55
CA ALA A 232 12.01 18.86 -14.15
C ALA A 232 13.17 19.56 -13.43
N HIS A 233 13.83 18.85 -12.52
CA HIS A 233 14.93 19.36 -11.70
C HIS A 233 16.32 19.10 -12.26
N LYS A 234 16.46 18.50 -13.45
CA LYS A 234 17.75 18.21 -14.10
C LYS A 234 18.67 17.37 -13.20
N THR A 235 18.15 16.33 -12.57
CA THR A 235 18.94 15.51 -11.64
C THR A 235 19.93 14.62 -12.37
N PHE A 236 21.01 14.23 -11.67
CA PHE A 236 21.81 13.09 -12.12
C PHE A 236 21.09 11.81 -11.68
N ALA A 237 20.65 11.02 -12.64
CA ALA A 237 19.94 9.77 -12.41
C ALA A 237 20.90 8.58 -12.58
N PHE A 238 20.94 7.69 -11.57
CA PHE A 238 21.90 6.59 -11.48
C PHE A 238 21.24 5.28 -11.04
N LEU A 239 21.84 4.17 -11.46
CA LEU A 239 21.53 2.79 -11.04
C LEU A 239 22.85 2.15 -10.59
N LEU A 240 23.23 2.43 -9.34
CA LEU A 240 24.46 1.99 -8.69
C LEU A 240 24.14 1.43 -7.30
N SER A 241 24.97 0.49 -6.83
CA SER A 241 24.88 -0.05 -5.47
C SER A 241 25.21 1.01 -4.41
N PHE A 242 24.45 1.02 -3.30
CA PHE A 242 24.79 1.85 -2.13
C PHE A 242 25.85 1.19 -1.23
N ALA A 243 26.20 -0.07 -1.46
CA ALA A 243 27.21 -0.76 -0.68
C ALA A 243 28.59 -0.07 -0.82
N SER A 244 29.32 0.01 0.29
CA SER A 244 30.65 0.62 0.35
C SER A 244 31.64 -0.30 1.08
N ALA A 245 32.93 0.00 1.00
CA ALA A 245 33.95 -0.74 1.74
C ALA A 245 33.73 -0.74 3.26
N LYS A 246 33.04 0.29 3.79
CA LYS A 246 32.70 0.42 5.21
C LYS A 246 31.51 -0.45 5.60
N ASN A 247 30.58 -0.65 4.68
CA ASN A 247 29.35 -1.41 4.86
C ASN A 247 29.13 -2.38 3.67
N PRO A 248 29.94 -3.46 3.57
CA PRO A 248 29.92 -4.37 2.41
C PRO A 248 28.83 -5.45 2.50
N GLN A 249 28.13 -5.56 3.63
CA GLN A 249 27.13 -6.60 3.91
C GLN A 249 25.76 -6.12 3.43
N GLY A 250 25.04 -6.93 2.65
CA GLY A 250 23.65 -6.67 2.19
C GLY A 250 23.50 -6.01 0.81
N GLY A 251 24.52 -6.13 -0.04
CA GLY A 251 24.47 -5.80 -1.46
C GLY A 251 25.67 -6.39 -2.22
N THR A 252 25.67 -6.30 -3.55
CA THR A 252 26.88 -6.61 -4.34
C THR A 252 27.82 -5.40 -4.24
N TYR A 253 28.80 -5.46 -3.35
CA TYR A 253 29.82 -4.42 -3.26
C TYR A 253 30.77 -4.50 -4.46
N ASP A 254 30.90 -3.37 -5.17
CA ASP A 254 31.84 -3.15 -6.26
C ASP A 254 32.50 -1.77 -6.04
N GLN A 255 33.84 -1.73 -6.02
CA GLN A 255 34.58 -0.52 -5.71
C GLN A 255 34.34 0.60 -6.75
N GLU A 256 34.19 0.24 -8.03
CA GLU A 256 34.00 1.22 -9.10
C GLU A 256 32.62 1.89 -9.00
N GLU A 257 31.58 1.14 -8.62
CA GLU A 257 30.26 1.71 -8.31
C GLU A 257 30.29 2.62 -7.08
N ALA A 258 30.99 2.20 -6.03
CA ALA A 258 31.16 3.01 -4.83
C ALA A 258 31.86 4.35 -5.16
N ASP A 259 32.95 4.32 -5.94
CA ASP A 259 33.70 5.51 -6.35
C ASP A 259 32.85 6.46 -7.21
N MET A 260 32.04 5.91 -8.13
CA MET A 260 31.09 6.71 -8.92
C MET A 260 30.02 7.36 -8.04
N LEU A 261 29.49 6.65 -7.05
CA LEU A 261 28.51 7.20 -6.13
C LEU A 261 29.11 8.30 -5.24
N ASP A 262 30.36 8.13 -4.79
CA ASP A 262 31.09 9.17 -4.05
C ASP A 262 31.29 10.44 -4.89
N GLU A 263 31.58 10.31 -6.19
CA GLU A 263 31.70 11.45 -7.11
C GLU A 263 30.36 12.18 -7.31
N ILE A 264 29.27 11.42 -7.46
CA ILE A 264 27.92 11.99 -7.54
C ILE A 264 27.57 12.73 -6.25
N PHE A 265 27.84 12.15 -5.08
CA PHE A 265 27.57 12.78 -3.78
C PHE A 265 28.45 14.02 -3.56
N ALA A 266 29.73 13.98 -3.95
CA ALA A 266 30.63 15.12 -3.84
C ALA A 266 30.21 16.32 -4.71
N HIS A 267 29.45 16.09 -5.80
CA HIS A 267 28.87 17.17 -6.62
C HIS A 267 27.69 17.88 -5.96
N LEU A 268 26.97 17.18 -5.08
CA LEU A 268 25.78 17.70 -4.41
C LEU A 268 26.15 18.70 -3.30
N ASN A 269 25.25 19.66 -3.09
CA ASN A 269 25.28 20.52 -1.93
C ASN A 269 25.05 19.69 -0.66
N PRO A 270 25.67 20.04 0.47
CA PRO A 270 25.41 19.39 1.75
C PRO A 270 23.91 19.36 2.11
N GLY A 271 23.42 18.20 2.57
CA GLY A 271 22.02 17.98 2.91
C GLY A 271 21.05 17.97 1.71
N SER A 272 21.52 17.56 0.54
CA SER A 272 20.70 17.33 -0.66
C SER A 272 19.81 16.09 -0.53
N ILE A 273 18.79 16.00 -1.40
CA ILE A 273 17.84 14.89 -1.42
C ILE A 273 18.17 13.93 -2.57
N ILE A 274 18.35 12.66 -2.23
CA ILE A 274 18.40 11.57 -3.19
C ILE A 274 16.96 11.07 -3.38
N LEU A 275 16.43 11.21 -4.58
CA LEU A 275 15.10 10.76 -4.94
C LEU A 275 15.13 9.28 -5.29
N GLY A 276 14.00 8.60 -5.16
CA GLY A 276 13.79 7.24 -5.62
C GLY A 276 14.17 6.17 -4.59
N TRP A 277 14.76 5.07 -5.04
CA TRP A 277 15.15 3.94 -4.20
C TRP A 277 16.42 3.31 -4.76
N GLY A 278 17.04 2.38 -4.03
CA GLY A 278 18.37 1.87 -4.38
C GLY A 278 18.49 0.35 -4.35
N GLU A 279 19.53 -0.15 -5.03
CA GLU A 279 20.03 -1.50 -4.81
C GLU A 279 20.81 -1.52 -3.49
N SER A 280 20.27 -2.16 -2.46
CA SER A 280 20.87 -2.62 -1.19
C SER A 280 19.75 -2.73 -0.14
N GLU A 281 20.04 -3.39 0.99
CA GLU A 281 19.16 -3.33 2.17
C GLU A 281 19.01 -1.88 2.69
N GLU A 282 17.84 -1.59 3.27
CA GLU A 282 17.45 -0.24 3.72
C GLU A 282 18.49 0.43 4.63
N TYR A 283 19.09 -0.33 5.55
CA TYR A 283 20.09 0.21 6.50
C TYR A 283 21.39 0.64 5.80
N ILE A 284 21.74 0.03 4.66
CA ILE A 284 22.93 0.38 3.86
C ILE A 284 22.68 1.67 3.11
N ILE A 285 21.48 1.83 2.54
CA ILE A 285 21.06 3.07 1.88
C ILE A 285 21.16 4.23 2.86
N GLN A 286 20.63 4.05 4.08
CA GLN A 286 20.69 5.05 5.15
C GLN A 286 22.13 5.38 5.57
N ALA A 287 22.95 4.34 5.80
CA ALA A 287 24.36 4.51 6.16
C ALA A 287 25.12 5.29 5.09
N ARG A 288 24.94 4.92 3.82
CA ARG A 288 25.61 5.54 2.67
C ARG A 288 25.15 6.99 2.46
N CYS A 289 23.86 7.28 2.62
CA CYS A 289 23.34 8.65 2.62
C CYS A 289 23.93 9.46 3.80
N GLY A 290 24.05 8.84 4.98
CA GLY A 290 24.72 9.40 6.16
C GLY A 290 26.18 9.77 5.90
N GLU A 291 26.96 8.84 5.32
CA GLU A 291 28.36 9.05 4.94
C GLU A 291 28.52 10.22 3.96
N GLY A 292 27.60 10.35 2.99
CA GLY A 292 27.58 11.45 2.02
C GLY A 292 27.01 12.77 2.56
N GLY A 293 26.39 12.78 3.74
CA GLY A 293 25.71 13.96 4.27
C GLY A 293 24.45 14.34 3.47
N HIS A 294 23.72 13.35 2.96
CA HIS A 294 22.50 13.50 2.15
C HIS A 294 21.37 12.64 2.72
N ALA A 295 20.14 12.88 2.28
CA ALA A 295 18.98 12.09 2.72
C ALA A 295 18.28 11.49 1.51
N LEU A 296 17.81 10.24 1.61
CA LEU A 296 16.98 9.64 0.56
C LEU A 296 15.48 9.78 0.87
N ILE A 297 14.66 10.03 -0.14
CA ILE A 297 13.19 9.96 -0.05
C ILE A 297 12.69 8.95 -1.07
N CYS A 298 11.91 7.96 -0.63
CA CYS A 298 11.27 7.01 -1.52
C CYS A 298 10.18 7.69 -2.37
N THR A 299 10.46 7.85 -3.66
CA THR A 299 9.56 8.53 -4.62
C THR A 299 9.12 7.68 -5.82
N ASN A 300 9.63 6.45 -5.94
CA ASN A 300 9.54 5.65 -7.18
C ASN A 300 8.14 5.13 -7.53
N VAL A 301 7.25 5.07 -6.55
CA VAL A 301 5.99 4.30 -6.62
C VAL A 301 4.75 5.19 -6.68
N SER A 302 4.87 6.50 -6.85
CA SER A 302 3.70 7.37 -6.97
C SER A 302 3.94 8.45 -8.02
N PRO A 303 2.95 8.73 -8.89
CA PRO A 303 3.11 9.65 -10.02
C PRO A 303 3.02 11.13 -9.62
N ASN A 304 3.21 12.01 -10.61
CA ASN A 304 2.79 13.41 -10.56
C ASN A 304 3.57 14.33 -9.60
N LEU A 305 4.80 13.96 -9.21
CA LEU A 305 5.66 14.81 -8.36
C LEU A 305 5.87 16.20 -8.97
N SER A 306 6.23 16.27 -10.25
CA SER A 306 6.47 17.54 -10.95
C SER A 306 5.21 18.39 -11.02
N PHE A 307 4.04 17.76 -11.19
CA PHE A 307 2.76 18.46 -11.23
C PHE A 307 2.44 19.10 -9.88
N HIS A 308 2.50 18.33 -8.79
CA HIS A 308 2.22 18.83 -7.44
C HIS A 308 3.22 19.89 -6.97
N ALA A 309 4.48 19.80 -7.43
CA ALA A 309 5.51 20.79 -7.16
C ALA A 309 5.28 22.12 -7.91
N ALA A 310 4.70 22.04 -9.10
CA ALA A 310 4.47 23.21 -9.95
C ALA A 310 3.23 24.03 -9.55
N ILE A 311 2.33 23.46 -8.74
CA ILE A 311 1.11 24.15 -8.28
C ILE A 311 1.51 25.48 -7.60
N PRO A 312 1.02 26.63 -8.09
CA PRO A 312 1.40 27.92 -7.55
C PRO A 312 0.83 28.07 -6.14
N THR A 313 1.71 28.29 -5.16
CA THR A 313 1.30 28.52 -3.78
C THR A 313 1.83 29.84 -3.23
N ASN A 314 1.05 30.48 -2.37
CA ASN A 314 1.49 31.59 -1.53
C ASN A 314 1.76 31.15 -0.08
N ILE A 315 1.75 29.84 0.18
CA ILE A 315 1.99 29.28 1.51
C ILE A 315 3.45 29.56 1.91
N LYS A 316 3.60 30.41 2.93
CA LYS A 316 4.91 30.70 3.55
C LYS A 316 5.20 29.76 4.72
N SER A 317 4.15 29.22 5.31
CA SER A 317 4.18 28.23 6.39
C SER A 317 2.83 27.54 6.40
N LEU A 318 2.83 26.24 6.62
CA LEU A 318 1.65 25.46 6.93
C LEU A 318 1.32 25.60 8.43
N LYS A 319 0.07 25.31 8.80
CA LYS A 319 -0.38 25.34 10.20
C LYS A 319 -1.30 24.19 10.50
N GLN A 320 -0.95 23.41 11.52
CA GLN A 320 -1.85 22.42 12.09
C GLN A 320 -3.20 23.08 12.41
N LYS A 321 -4.32 22.45 12.05
CA LYS A 321 -5.65 22.95 12.41
C LYS A 321 -5.87 22.83 13.91
N ARG A 322 -5.45 21.70 14.48
CA ARG A 322 -5.44 21.48 15.92
C ARG A 322 -4.35 22.35 16.57
N GLN A 323 -4.78 23.30 17.39
CA GLN A 323 -3.92 24.24 18.11
C GLN A 323 -4.20 24.12 19.62
N LEU A 324 -3.62 23.10 20.24
CA LEU A 324 -3.81 22.82 21.66
C LEU A 324 -3.00 23.77 22.55
N ASP A 325 -3.66 24.38 23.53
CA ASP A 325 -2.95 25.00 24.65
C ASP A 325 -2.47 23.91 25.62
N GLU A 326 -1.18 23.59 25.56
CA GLU A 326 -0.52 22.61 26.43
C GLU A 326 -0.76 22.90 27.93
N ASN A 327 -0.95 24.16 28.33
CA ASN A 327 -1.24 24.52 29.72
C ASN A 327 -2.66 24.16 30.16
N SER A 328 -3.60 24.04 29.22
CA SER A 328 -5.00 23.72 29.50
C SER A 328 -5.26 22.23 29.74
N VAL A 329 -4.37 21.33 29.28
CA VAL A 329 -4.60 19.88 29.41
C VAL A 329 -4.60 19.42 30.87
N THR A 330 -5.55 18.56 31.23
CA THR A 330 -5.65 18.02 32.59
C THR A 330 -5.33 16.54 32.59
N VAL A 331 -4.41 16.11 33.45
CA VAL A 331 -4.08 14.70 33.63
C VAL A 331 -5.22 14.02 34.37
N GLU A 332 -5.85 13.05 33.71
CA GLU A 332 -6.94 12.23 34.23
C GLU A 332 -6.41 10.86 34.68
N ASN A 333 -7.23 10.11 35.42
CA ASN A 333 -6.93 8.73 35.81
C ASN A 333 -7.17 7.75 34.63
N LYS A 334 -6.51 7.99 33.50
CA LYS A 334 -6.72 7.30 32.21
C LYS A 334 -5.43 6.70 31.65
N ILE A 335 -5.59 5.73 30.76
CA ILE A 335 -4.54 5.30 29.83
C ILE A 335 -4.81 6.02 28.51
N TYR A 336 -3.87 6.86 28.10
CA TYR A 336 -3.94 7.60 26.85
C TYR A 336 -3.37 6.75 25.72
N ILE A 337 -4.11 6.66 24.62
CA ILE A 337 -3.71 5.93 23.42
C ILE A 337 -3.57 6.92 22.27
N THR A 338 -2.52 6.79 21.48
CA THR A 338 -2.37 7.51 20.22
C THR A 338 -2.16 6.52 19.08
N PHE A 339 -2.71 6.83 17.90
CA PHE A 339 -2.70 5.97 16.72
C PHE A 339 -1.99 6.68 15.57
N SER A 340 -1.25 5.95 14.74
CA SER A 340 -0.66 6.52 13.53
C SER A 340 -0.64 5.55 12.37
N ILE A 341 -0.73 6.09 11.16
CA ILE A 341 -0.38 5.35 9.94
C ILE A 341 1.16 5.23 9.81
N ASN A 342 1.63 4.38 8.91
CA ASN A 342 3.05 4.19 8.59
C ASN A 342 3.45 4.86 7.27
N GLU A 343 4.73 4.73 6.91
CA GLU A 343 5.31 5.09 5.60
C GLU A 343 5.23 6.58 5.26
N GLY A 344 4.96 7.41 6.27
CA GLY A 344 4.91 8.87 6.16
C GLY A 344 6.20 9.52 5.67
N ASP A 345 7.32 8.83 5.84
CA ASP A 345 8.65 9.23 5.39
C ASP A 345 8.82 9.19 3.86
N THR A 346 7.92 8.47 3.19
CA THR A 346 7.92 8.24 1.73
C THR A 346 6.87 9.09 1.02
N TYR A 347 7.07 9.36 -0.27
CA TYR A 347 6.05 9.99 -1.10
C TYR A 347 4.85 9.06 -1.35
N LYS A 348 5.05 7.74 -1.25
CA LYS A 348 4.02 6.71 -1.37
C LYS A 348 2.82 6.97 -0.45
N SER A 349 3.07 7.45 0.77
CA SER A 349 1.99 7.75 1.70
C SER A 349 1.18 8.96 1.23
N ILE A 350 1.79 10.15 1.21
CA ILE A 350 1.08 11.40 0.92
C ILE A 350 0.65 11.55 -0.55
N GLY A 351 1.38 10.96 -1.50
CA GLY A 351 1.02 10.97 -2.93
C GLY A 351 -0.25 10.18 -3.24
N ASN A 352 -0.62 9.24 -2.36
CA ASN A 352 -1.74 8.32 -2.56
C ASN A 352 -2.82 8.45 -1.47
N LEU A 353 -3.10 9.67 -0.98
CA LEU A 353 -4.17 9.89 -0.01
C LEU A 353 -3.94 9.12 1.31
N MET A 354 -2.69 9.13 1.78
CA MET A 354 -2.20 8.36 2.93
C MET A 354 -2.33 6.85 2.68
N MET A 355 -1.50 6.36 1.76
CA MET A 355 -1.41 4.95 1.32
C MET A 355 -2.49 4.54 0.31
N ASP A 356 -3.53 3.84 0.71
CA ASP A 356 -4.57 3.34 -0.20
C ASP A 356 -5.88 4.12 -0.03
N GLY A 357 -5.77 5.43 0.20
CA GLY A 357 -6.94 6.29 0.44
C GLY A 357 -7.38 6.40 1.92
N ALA A 358 -6.51 6.10 2.89
CA ALA A 358 -6.85 6.22 4.31
C ALA A 358 -7.35 7.61 4.72
N TRP A 359 -6.94 8.65 4.00
CA TRP A 359 -7.43 10.02 4.18
C TRP A 359 -8.92 10.20 3.87
N LEU A 360 -9.52 9.27 3.13
CA LEU A 360 -10.93 9.27 2.75
C LEU A 360 -11.80 8.34 3.62
N HIS A 361 -11.24 7.67 4.63
CA HIS A 361 -12.00 6.76 5.50
C HIS A 361 -13.10 7.51 6.28
N GLU A 362 -14.30 6.93 6.38
CA GLU A 362 -15.41 7.54 7.12
C GLU A 362 -15.11 7.77 8.60
N LYS A 363 -14.26 6.91 9.20
CA LYS A 363 -13.87 7.02 10.62
C LYS A 363 -12.82 8.10 10.87
N ARG A 364 -12.18 8.63 9.82
CA ARG A 364 -11.30 9.79 9.95
C ARG A 364 -12.10 10.98 10.50
N GLY A 365 -11.50 11.72 11.42
CA GLY A 365 -12.16 12.83 12.10
C GLY A 365 -13.09 12.43 13.26
N GLN A 366 -13.48 11.15 13.38
CA GLN A 366 -14.25 10.65 14.53
C GLN A 366 -13.33 10.16 15.67
N ILE A 367 -12.10 9.80 15.34
CA ILE A 367 -11.08 9.34 16.28
C ILE A 367 -9.82 10.17 16.15
N ALA A 368 -9.16 10.46 17.27
CA ALA A 368 -7.88 11.13 17.29
C ALA A 368 -6.81 10.27 16.61
N PHE A 369 -6.17 10.82 15.57
CA PHE A 369 -5.30 10.06 14.69
C PHE A 369 -4.14 10.91 14.18
N ASN A 370 -2.96 10.29 14.07
CA ASN A 370 -1.75 10.97 13.61
C ASN A 370 -1.32 10.49 12.22
N TRP A 371 -0.82 11.43 11.45
CA TRP A 371 -0.36 11.22 10.08
C TRP A 371 1.13 11.58 10.03
N PRO A 372 2.04 10.63 10.34
CA PRO A 372 3.45 10.88 10.08
C PRO A 372 3.62 11.28 8.62
N THR A 373 4.35 12.35 8.35
CA THR A 373 4.57 12.86 6.99
C THR A 373 5.88 13.62 6.92
N ASN A 374 6.72 13.25 5.95
CA ASN A 374 8.03 13.84 5.77
C ASN A 374 7.89 15.35 5.50
N PRO A 375 8.40 16.24 6.38
CA PRO A 375 8.27 17.68 6.22
C PRO A 375 8.95 18.19 4.95
N LYS A 376 10.00 17.51 4.47
CA LYS A 376 10.66 17.86 3.22
C LYS A 376 9.75 17.61 2.01
N ILE A 377 8.92 16.58 2.03
CA ILE A 377 7.93 16.33 0.97
C ILE A 377 6.86 17.44 0.97
N LEU A 378 6.34 17.84 2.13
CA LEU A 378 5.39 18.95 2.24
C LEU A 378 5.96 20.28 1.72
N HIS A 379 7.26 20.51 1.94
CA HIS A 379 7.97 21.66 1.39
C HIS A 379 8.22 21.55 -0.12
N MET A 380 8.50 20.35 -0.63
CA MET A 380 8.75 20.13 -2.06
C MET A 380 7.47 20.19 -2.90
N LEU A 381 6.33 19.79 -2.33
CA LEU A 381 5.06 19.57 -3.04
C LEU A 381 3.95 20.44 -2.43
N PRO A 382 4.02 21.77 -2.55
CA PRO A 382 3.14 22.67 -1.83
C PRO A 382 1.65 22.55 -2.23
N GLY A 383 1.33 22.19 -3.47
CA GLY A 383 -0.05 21.97 -3.91
C GLY A 383 -0.69 20.78 -3.19
N LEU A 384 0.10 19.71 -3.03
CA LEU A 384 -0.30 18.52 -2.29
C LEU A 384 -0.40 18.83 -0.80
N ALA A 385 0.60 19.50 -0.22
CA ALA A 385 0.58 19.90 1.19
C ALA A 385 -0.66 20.73 1.54
N GLN A 386 -1.04 21.69 0.67
CA GLN A 386 -2.21 22.51 0.90
C GLN A 386 -3.50 21.70 0.98
N TYR A 387 -3.68 20.66 0.15
CA TYR A 387 -4.86 19.80 0.18
C TYR A 387 -5.06 19.20 1.57
N TYR A 388 -4.00 18.57 2.11
CA TYR A 388 -4.05 17.93 3.42
C TYR A 388 -4.30 18.94 4.55
N TYR A 389 -3.69 20.13 4.48
CA TYR A 389 -3.88 21.14 5.50
C TYR A 389 -5.25 21.82 5.45
N ASN A 390 -5.83 21.96 4.27
CA ASN A 390 -7.19 22.49 4.11
C ASN A 390 -8.25 21.45 4.52
N SER A 391 -8.00 20.17 4.26
CA SER A 391 -8.96 19.10 4.50
C SER A 391 -8.85 18.44 5.87
N MET A 392 -7.83 18.77 6.68
CA MET A 392 -7.67 18.18 8.01
C MET A 392 -8.84 18.50 8.97
N THR A 393 -9.14 17.56 9.85
CA THR A 393 -10.15 17.65 10.91
C THR A 393 -9.48 18.05 12.24
N ASP A 394 -10.28 18.31 13.28
CA ASP A 394 -9.74 18.61 14.62
C ASP A 394 -9.09 17.40 15.31
N ASN A 395 -9.29 16.21 14.74
CA ASN A 395 -8.76 14.93 15.20
C ASN A 395 -7.61 14.40 14.32
N ASP A 396 -7.15 15.19 13.33
CA ASP A 396 -5.97 14.87 12.54
C ASP A 396 -4.75 15.64 13.06
N TYR A 397 -3.60 14.96 13.19
CA TYR A 397 -2.36 15.60 13.58
C TYR A 397 -1.16 15.10 12.79
N PHE A 398 -0.43 15.97 12.09
CA PHE A 398 0.79 15.59 11.39
C PHE A 398 1.98 15.52 12.34
N THR A 399 2.83 14.52 12.13
CA THR A 399 4.10 14.35 12.87
C THR A 399 5.24 14.12 11.90
N VAL A 400 6.47 14.37 12.35
CA VAL A 400 7.67 14.02 11.58
C VAL A 400 7.86 12.50 11.67
N PRO A 401 7.98 11.77 10.56
CA PRO A 401 8.34 10.36 10.57
C PRO A 401 9.85 10.20 10.68
N THR A 402 10.31 8.97 10.91
CA THR A 402 11.74 8.65 10.79
C THR A 402 12.21 8.90 9.36
N SER A 403 13.26 9.67 9.07
CA SER A 403 14.33 10.16 9.94
C SER A 403 14.42 11.69 10.03
N GLY A 404 13.36 12.44 9.67
CA GLY A 404 13.42 13.89 9.48
C GLY A 404 13.15 14.28 8.02
N ILE A 405 14.16 14.83 7.32
CA ILE A 405 14.04 15.19 5.89
C ILE A 405 14.12 13.99 4.92
N GLY A 406 14.41 12.78 5.41
CA GLY A 406 14.54 11.55 4.62
C GLY A 406 15.46 10.53 5.29
N TYR A 407 15.60 9.34 4.69
CA TYR A 407 16.45 8.25 5.14
C TYR A 407 17.91 8.70 5.31
N PHE A 408 18.38 8.69 6.56
CA PHE A 408 19.70 9.18 6.96
C PHE A 408 20.15 8.52 8.25
N ASP A 409 21.37 7.98 8.25
CA ASP A 409 21.98 7.42 9.44
C ASP A 409 22.97 8.42 10.08
N ALA A 410 22.60 8.95 11.24
CA ALA A 410 23.45 9.85 12.00
C ALA A 410 24.72 9.21 12.55
N THR A 411 24.75 7.89 12.76
CA THR A 411 25.92 7.18 13.31
C THR A 411 27.05 7.04 12.28
N HIS A 412 26.72 7.07 10.99
CA HIS A 412 27.67 6.97 9.88
C HIS A 412 28.06 8.33 9.26
N SER A 413 27.59 9.44 9.83
CA SER A 413 27.84 10.79 9.32
C SER A 413 28.88 11.57 10.13
N THR A 414 29.43 12.63 9.55
CA THR A 414 30.29 13.58 10.27
C THR A 414 29.46 14.47 11.21
N GLU A 415 30.10 15.14 12.17
CA GLU A 415 29.39 16.06 13.07
C GLU A 415 28.79 17.25 12.31
N GLU A 416 29.49 17.73 11.28
CA GLU A 416 29.02 18.79 10.41
C GLU A 416 27.77 18.35 9.63
N ALA A 417 27.78 17.14 9.07
CA ALA A 417 26.64 16.58 8.35
C ALA A 417 25.44 16.35 9.27
N ARG A 418 25.64 15.79 10.47
CA ARG A 418 24.59 15.63 11.50
C ARG A 418 23.96 16.97 11.88
N SER A 419 24.78 17.98 12.12
CA SER A 419 24.33 19.32 12.54
C SER A 419 23.54 19.99 11.44
N LEU A 420 24.00 19.90 10.19
CA LEU A 420 23.29 20.43 9.04
C LEU A 420 21.97 19.70 8.81
N TYR A 421 21.97 18.36 8.88
CA TYR A 421 20.76 17.56 8.75
C TYR A 421 19.71 17.99 9.79
N ALA A 422 20.11 18.13 11.06
CA ALA A 422 19.21 18.56 12.11
C ALA A 422 18.66 19.98 11.87
N ALA A 423 19.50 20.91 11.42
CA ALA A 423 19.08 22.27 11.08
C ALA A 423 18.07 22.29 9.93
N LYS A 424 18.30 21.51 8.87
CA LYS A 424 17.35 21.39 7.75
C LYS A 424 16.04 20.74 8.18
N SER A 425 16.11 19.67 8.97
CA SER A 425 14.92 19.01 9.54
C SER A 425 14.10 19.97 10.38
N LYS A 426 14.75 20.79 11.20
CA LYS A 426 14.09 21.85 11.97
C LYS A 426 13.40 22.87 11.09
N GLU A 427 14.09 23.39 10.07
CA GLU A 427 13.55 24.38 9.13
C GLU A 427 12.28 23.89 8.44
N VAL A 428 12.31 22.68 7.85
CA VAL A 428 11.13 22.16 7.15
C VAL A 428 10.02 21.73 8.11
N ALA A 429 10.36 21.29 9.33
CA ALA A 429 9.36 20.98 10.36
C ALA A 429 8.67 22.26 10.86
N GLU A 430 9.41 23.37 11.04
CA GLU A 430 8.85 24.69 11.38
C GLU A 430 7.97 25.23 10.25
N TYR A 431 8.39 25.06 8.98
CA TYR A 431 7.54 25.36 7.82
C TYR A 431 6.23 24.57 7.84
N ALA A 432 6.30 23.28 8.21
CA ALA A 432 5.16 22.38 8.23
C ALA A 432 4.36 22.39 9.56
N ASP A 433 4.78 23.14 10.58
CA ASP A 433 4.16 23.14 11.91
C ASP A 433 4.17 21.75 12.59
N LEU A 434 5.24 20.96 12.35
CA LEU A 434 5.41 19.62 12.91
C LEU A 434 6.31 19.66 14.14
N HIS A 435 5.82 19.17 15.27
CA HIS A 435 6.46 19.36 16.58
C HIS A 435 7.02 18.08 17.22
N TYR A 436 6.58 16.91 16.74
CA TYR A 436 6.91 15.62 17.33
C TYR A 436 7.42 14.69 16.25
N ILE A 437 8.35 13.81 16.62
CA ILE A 437 8.98 12.87 15.69
C ILE A 437 8.78 11.43 16.14
N ASP A 438 8.48 10.56 15.19
CA ASP A 438 8.56 9.11 15.39
C ASP A 438 9.92 8.56 14.98
N VAL A 439 10.44 7.62 15.77
CA VAL A 439 11.79 7.05 15.65
C VAL A 439 11.72 5.53 15.57
N TRP A 440 11.89 4.99 14.36
CA TRP A 440 11.78 3.57 14.01
C TRP A 440 13.12 2.83 14.07
N TRP A 441 14.25 3.53 13.93
CA TRP A 441 15.55 2.91 13.66
C TRP A 441 16.54 2.95 14.84
N ASN A 442 17.36 1.89 14.95
CA ASN A 442 18.26 1.66 16.10
C ASN A 442 19.34 2.72 16.30
N GLY A 443 19.92 3.34 15.26
CA GLY A 443 20.96 4.36 15.47
C GLY A 443 20.43 5.77 15.75
N PHE A 444 19.13 5.94 15.97
CA PHE A 444 18.62 7.07 16.76
C PHE A 444 18.59 6.76 18.27
N GLN A 445 18.63 5.49 18.67
CA GLN A 445 18.56 5.13 20.08
C GLN A 445 19.82 5.62 20.82
N GLY A 446 19.62 6.52 21.79
CA GLY A 446 20.71 7.13 22.57
C GLY A 446 21.26 8.42 21.97
N ASN A 447 20.71 8.91 20.85
CA ASN A 447 21.08 10.17 20.20
C ASN A 447 20.10 11.32 20.52
N ASP A 448 19.58 11.35 21.75
CA ASP A 448 18.54 12.30 22.20
C ASP A 448 18.94 13.78 22.03
N LYS A 449 20.23 14.11 22.21
CA LYS A 449 20.75 15.47 21.97
C LYS A 449 20.59 15.90 20.51
N TRP A 450 20.83 14.98 19.57
CA TRP A 450 20.72 15.25 18.15
C TRP A 450 19.25 15.37 17.73
N LEU A 451 18.38 14.48 18.21
CA LEU A 451 16.92 14.61 18.05
C LEU A 451 16.41 15.95 18.59
N GLN A 452 16.88 16.37 19.78
CA GLN A 452 16.55 17.67 20.34
C GLN A 452 17.03 18.84 19.46
N SER A 453 18.18 18.70 18.79
CA SER A 453 18.70 19.73 17.89
C SER A 453 17.81 19.96 16.65
N MET A 454 16.95 19.01 16.31
CA MET A 454 15.91 19.17 15.29
C MET A 454 14.73 20.04 15.74
N GLY A 455 14.70 20.51 17.00
CA GLY A 455 13.62 21.35 17.53
C GLY A 455 12.36 20.58 17.95
N MET A 456 12.44 19.25 18.06
CA MET A 456 11.31 18.40 18.43
C MET A 456 10.96 18.53 19.92
N LYS A 457 9.66 18.54 20.23
CA LYS A 457 9.12 18.67 21.60
C LYS A 457 8.89 17.33 22.31
N GLY A 458 8.99 16.22 21.59
CA GLY A 458 8.76 14.86 22.08
C GLY A 458 8.96 13.86 20.96
N TYR A 459 9.29 12.62 21.32
CA TYR A 459 9.52 11.58 20.34
C TYR A 459 8.98 10.22 20.77
N THR A 460 8.37 9.54 19.81
CA THR A 460 7.93 8.15 19.96
C THR A 460 9.01 7.22 19.43
N SER A 461 9.05 5.98 19.91
CA SER A 461 9.94 4.98 19.33
C SER A 461 9.32 3.60 19.39
N TRP A 462 9.47 2.84 18.31
CA TRP A 462 9.07 1.44 18.32
C TRP A 462 10.18 0.58 18.93
N THR A 463 9.84 -0.20 19.96
CA THR A 463 10.79 -1.06 20.68
C THR A 463 10.11 -2.36 21.17
N ASP A 464 10.82 -3.20 21.92
CA ASP A 464 10.28 -4.41 22.55
C ASP A 464 9.60 -4.17 23.91
N LYS A 465 9.28 -2.93 24.24
CA LYS A 465 8.75 -2.50 25.55
C LYS A 465 7.88 -1.25 25.45
N GLN A 466 7.02 -1.06 26.46
CA GLN A 466 6.41 0.24 26.75
C GLN A 466 7.22 0.94 27.82
N GLN A 467 7.71 2.14 27.54
CA GLN A 467 8.46 2.92 28.53
C GLN A 467 8.23 4.41 28.32
N VAL A 468 8.10 5.14 29.43
CA VAL A 468 8.14 6.61 29.41
C VAL A 468 9.37 7.08 30.16
N TRP A 469 10.22 7.82 29.47
CA TRP A 469 11.41 8.42 30.07
C TRP A 469 11.65 9.80 29.48
N TYR A 470 12.60 10.54 30.08
CA TYR A 470 12.81 11.94 29.73
C TYR A 470 14.29 12.19 29.53
N PHE A 471 14.62 12.79 28.39
CA PHE A 471 15.91 13.42 28.19
C PHE A 471 15.77 14.90 28.49
N SER A 472 16.37 15.37 29.59
CA SER A 472 16.10 16.70 30.13
C SER A 472 14.59 16.89 30.46
N ALA A 473 13.90 17.78 29.73
CA ALA A 473 12.47 18.02 29.85
C ALA A 473 11.64 17.33 28.75
N ILE A 474 12.28 16.73 27.75
CA ILE A 474 11.62 16.18 26.56
C ILE A 474 11.26 14.71 26.82
N PRO A 475 9.98 14.31 26.67
CA PRO A 475 9.55 12.92 26.80
C PRO A 475 9.97 12.08 25.59
N ARG A 476 10.45 10.87 25.87
CA ARG A 476 10.50 9.73 24.96
C ARG A 476 9.49 8.69 25.40
N ILE A 477 8.60 8.31 24.48
CA ILE A 477 7.56 7.30 24.73
C ILE A 477 7.80 6.13 23.80
N GLU A 478 8.14 4.98 24.37
CA GLU A 478 8.40 3.74 23.65
C GLU A 478 7.15 2.85 23.68
N SER A 479 6.87 2.16 22.58
CA SER A 479 5.77 1.20 22.46
C SER A 479 6.16 0.06 21.51
N GLU A 480 5.61 -1.13 21.75
CA GLU A 480 5.85 -2.36 20.99
C GLU A 480 4.75 -2.70 19.98
N LEU A 481 3.68 -1.91 19.95
CA LEU A 481 2.47 -2.23 19.19
C LEU A 481 2.59 -1.81 17.72
N TYR A 482 3.10 -2.72 16.88
CA TYR A 482 3.28 -2.54 15.45
C TYR A 482 2.80 -3.78 14.68
N TYR A 483 2.22 -3.58 13.48
CA TYR A 483 1.84 -4.53 12.40
C TYR A 483 1.19 -5.89 12.73
N ASP A 484 1.69 -6.62 13.73
CA ASP A 484 1.43 -8.02 14.04
C ASP A 484 -0.07 -8.33 14.24
N LEU A 485 -0.82 -7.37 14.79
CA LEU A 485 -2.27 -7.49 15.03
C LEU A 485 -3.11 -6.61 14.09
N TYR A 486 -2.55 -6.12 12.99
CA TYR A 486 -3.22 -5.18 12.10
C TYR A 486 -3.49 -5.77 10.71
N TYR A 487 -2.49 -6.26 9.97
CA TYR A 487 -2.63 -6.44 8.52
C TYR A 487 -3.03 -7.87 8.07
N PRO A 488 -4.04 -8.06 7.20
CA PRO A 488 -5.06 -7.08 6.80
C PRO A 488 -6.01 -6.75 7.96
N PRO A 489 -6.57 -5.51 8.03
CA PRO A 489 -7.38 -5.05 9.15
C PRO A 489 -8.73 -5.75 9.21
N THR A 490 -9.03 -6.40 10.35
CA THR A 490 -10.33 -7.03 10.64
C THR A 490 -10.86 -6.58 12.01
N ARG A 491 -12.16 -6.75 12.29
CA ARG A 491 -12.70 -6.36 13.61
C ARG A 491 -12.14 -7.25 14.69
N ARG A 492 -11.96 -8.55 14.41
CA ARG A 492 -11.29 -9.48 15.33
C ARG A 492 -9.87 -9.04 15.68
N LYS A 493 -9.09 -8.61 14.70
CA LYS A 493 -7.73 -8.08 14.93
C LYS A 493 -7.74 -6.81 15.79
N ALA A 494 -8.70 -5.91 15.57
CA ALA A 494 -8.90 -4.75 16.43
C ALA A 494 -9.31 -5.14 17.87
N ALA A 495 -10.19 -6.14 18.03
CA ALA A 495 -10.56 -6.67 19.34
C ALA A 495 -9.38 -7.38 20.04
N ASN A 496 -8.52 -8.06 19.29
CA ASN A 496 -7.30 -8.69 19.81
C ASN A 496 -6.28 -7.64 20.25
N MET A 497 -6.09 -6.58 19.45
CA MET A 497 -5.29 -5.43 19.85
C MET A 497 -5.83 -4.79 21.15
N ALA A 498 -7.14 -4.57 21.26
CA ALA A 498 -7.75 -4.08 22.50
C ALA A 498 -7.55 -5.03 23.68
N THR A 499 -7.64 -6.35 23.47
CA THR A 499 -7.38 -7.39 24.49
C THR A 499 -5.93 -7.35 24.96
N TYR A 500 -4.99 -7.25 24.03
CA TYR A 500 -3.57 -7.11 24.33
C TYR A 500 -3.29 -5.85 25.15
N ILE A 501 -3.80 -4.69 24.71
CA ILE A 501 -3.66 -3.41 25.43
C ILE A 501 -4.24 -3.50 26.85
N LYS A 502 -5.42 -4.11 27.03
CA LYS A 502 -6.03 -4.31 28.36
C LYS A 502 -5.13 -5.14 29.28
N SER A 503 -4.59 -6.24 28.76
CA SER A 503 -3.71 -7.15 29.51
C SER A 503 -2.38 -6.49 29.85
N GLN A 504 -1.69 -5.88 28.88
CA GLN A 504 -0.40 -5.20 29.10
C GLN A 504 -0.50 -4.11 30.16
N THR A 505 -1.64 -3.42 30.20
CA THR A 505 -1.83 -2.27 31.10
C THR A 505 -2.61 -2.62 32.37
N GLU A 506 -2.94 -3.89 32.63
CA GLU A 506 -3.73 -4.32 33.78
C GLU A 506 -3.08 -3.96 35.13
N SER A 507 -1.75 -4.08 35.20
CA SER A 507 -0.97 -3.73 36.38
C SER A 507 -0.94 -2.22 36.69
N ILE A 508 -1.37 -1.37 35.75
CA ILE A 508 -1.32 0.09 35.90
C ILE A 508 -2.56 0.61 36.63
N THR A 509 -2.50 0.55 37.97
CA THR A 509 -3.56 1.01 38.88
C THR A 509 -3.44 2.51 39.22
N ASP A 510 -2.21 3.04 39.38
CA ASP A 510 -1.95 4.48 39.55
C ASP A 510 -1.67 5.15 38.20
N ARG A 511 -2.72 5.58 37.49
CA ARG A 511 -2.61 6.18 36.15
C ARG A 511 -2.21 7.67 36.26
N PRO A 512 -1.69 8.30 35.19
CA PRO A 512 -1.84 7.95 33.76
C PRO A 512 -0.85 6.90 33.22
N TRP A 513 -1.13 6.41 32.00
CA TRP A 513 -0.18 5.65 31.16
C TRP A 513 -0.33 6.05 29.68
N PHE A 514 0.66 5.75 28.87
CA PHE A 514 0.78 6.22 27.48
C PHE A 514 1.09 5.03 26.57
N VAL A 515 0.26 4.83 25.55
CA VAL A 515 0.38 3.73 24.57
C VAL A 515 0.32 4.32 23.16
N HIS A 516 1.24 3.93 22.30
CA HIS A 516 1.20 4.27 20.87
C HIS A 516 0.97 3.01 20.06
N VAL A 517 -0.09 3.00 19.26
CA VAL A 517 -0.38 1.95 18.29
C VAL A 517 0.01 2.45 16.90
N TYR A 518 1.00 1.80 16.30
CA TYR A 518 1.56 2.19 15.01
C TYR A 518 0.92 1.44 13.84
N ALA A 519 1.12 1.99 12.65
CA ALA A 519 0.83 1.37 11.36
C ALA A 519 -0.61 0.84 11.21
N CYS A 520 -1.60 1.59 11.69
CA CYS A 520 -3.00 1.26 11.47
C CYS A 520 -3.71 2.35 10.66
N ASP A 521 -5.00 2.16 10.36
CA ASP A 521 -5.86 3.16 9.74
C ASP A 521 -6.94 3.68 10.72
N PRO A 522 -7.63 4.80 10.42
CA PRO A 522 -8.66 5.37 11.32
C PRO A 522 -9.81 4.42 11.68
N THR A 523 -10.20 3.52 10.78
CA THR A 523 -11.28 2.56 11.01
C THR A 523 -10.84 1.49 12.00
N PHE A 524 -9.64 0.94 11.83
CA PHE A 524 -9.06 0.03 12.81
C PHE A 524 -8.91 0.69 14.18
N ALA A 525 -8.39 1.93 14.24
CA ALA A 525 -8.25 2.68 15.49
C ALA A 525 -9.59 2.88 16.21
N ALA A 526 -10.64 3.24 15.47
CA ALA A 526 -11.98 3.38 16.03
C ALA A 526 -12.49 2.05 16.61
N GLU A 527 -12.26 0.93 15.91
CA GLU A 527 -12.70 -0.39 16.37
C GLU A 527 -11.93 -0.88 17.60
N VAL A 528 -10.62 -0.61 17.69
CA VAL A 528 -9.84 -0.87 18.92
C VAL A 528 -10.46 -0.12 20.08
N MET A 529 -10.78 1.17 19.90
CA MET A 529 -11.36 1.99 20.96
C MET A 529 -12.77 1.57 21.36
N ASN A 530 -13.59 1.06 20.43
CA ASN A 530 -14.91 0.48 20.74
C ASN A 530 -14.81 -0.74 21.68
N ASN A 531 -13.68 -1.46 21.63
CA ASN A 531 -13.41 -2.66 22.45
C ASN A 531 -12.69 -2.34 23.77
N LEU A 532 -12.43 -1.06 24.05
CA LEU A 532 -11.78 -0.56 25.26
C LEU A 532 -12.76 0.23 26.14
N PRO A 533 -12.78 0.00 27.47
CA PRO A 533 -13.67 0.70 28.37
C PRO A 533 -13.31 2.19 28.48
N ALA A 534 -14.22 3.07 28.04
CA ALA A 534 -14.00 4.52 27.93
C ALA A 534 -13.74 5.22 29.27
N ASP A 535 -14.14 4.63 30.39
CA ASP A 535 -13.83 5.11 31.74
C ASP A 535 -12.34 4.91 32.09
N ARG A 536 -11.63 4.01 31.40
CA ARG A 536 -10.20 3.72 31.60
C ARG A 536 -9.29 4.21 30.47
N PHE A 537 -9.74 4.18 29.22
CA PHE A 537 -8.92 4.51 28.04
C PHE A 537 -9.42 5.76 27.32
N LYS A 538 -8.50 6.54 26.74
CA LYS A 538 -8.83 7.73 25.94
C LYS A 538 -7.88 7.84 24.75
N ALA A 539 -8.43 7.96 23.54
CA ALA A 539 -7.63 8.26 22.35
C ALA A 539 -7.32 9.77 22.29
N VAL A 540 -6.08 10.13 21.96
CA VAL A 540 -5.61 11.52 21.85
C VAL A 540 -4.60 11.67 20.71
N CYS A 541 -4.56 12.86 20.10
CA CYS A 541 -3.53 13.21 19.13
C CYS A 541 -2.18 13.43 19.83
N MET A 542 -1.10 13.44 19.05
CA MET A 542 0.28 13.46 19.56
C MET A 542 0.58 14.70 20.42
N ASP A 543 -0.05 15.84 20.13
CA ASP A 543 0.07 17.07 20.92
C ASP A 543 -0.45 16.92 22.35
N GLU A 544 -1.68 16.44 22.51
CA GLU A 544 -2.27 16.18 23.82
C GLU A 544 -1.54 15.03 24.52
N PHE A 545 -1.16 13.99 23.79
CA PHE A 545 -0.39 12.87 24.31
C PHE A 545 0.90 13.31 25.00
N PHE A 546 1.72 14.14 24.34
CA PHE A 546 2.97 14.63 24.93
C PHE A 546 2.75 15.71 26.00
N ALA A 547 1.77 16.62 25.84
CA ALA A 547 1.46 17.61 26.86
C ALA A 547 1.05 16.95 28.19
N LEU A 548 0.24 15.89 28.11
CA LEU A 548 -0.13 15.06 29.26
C LEU A 548 1.07 14.33 29.85
N ALA A 549 1.93 13.74 29.01
CA ALA A 549 3.14 13.06 29.49
C ALA A 549 4.07 14.02 30.25
N ILE A 550 4.25 15.26 29.77
CA ILE A 550 5.06 16.27 30.46
C ILE A 550 4.48 16.57 31.85
N LYS A 551 3.17 16.81 31.96
CA LYS A 551 2.50 17.05 33.25
C LYS A 551 2.53 15.84 34.18
N ALA A 552 2.52 14.64 33.61
CA ALA A 552 2.54 13.39 34.35
C ALA A 552 3.96 12.89 34.72
N LYS A 553 5.03 13.63 34.41
CA LYS A 553 6.43 13.20 34.55
C LYS A 553 6.73 12.48 35.87
N ASN A 554 6.34 13.06 37.00
CA ASN A 554 6.61 12.51 38.33
C ASN A 554 5.90 11.17 38.59
N LYS A 555 4.81 10.88 37.86
CA LYS A 555 4.13 9.59 37.93
C LYS A 555 4.77 8.57 37.01
N VAL A 556 5.02 8.92 35.75
CA VAL A 556 5.33 7.92 34.70
C VAL A 556 6.82 7.71 34.43
N GLN A 557 7.70 8.64 34.81
CA GLN A 557 9.12 8.56 34.50
C GLN A 557 9.75 7.26 35.03
N GLY A 558 10.39 6.52 34.13
CA GLY A 558 11.14 5.30 34.45
C GLY A 558 10.26 4.07 34.64
N ARG A 559 8.92 4.20 34.55
CA ARG A 559 8.04 3.03 34.47
C ARG A 559 8.25 2.31 33.15
N LYS A 560 8.17 0.99 33.20
CA LYS A 560 8.40 0.12 32.05
C LYS A 560 7.48 -1.10 32.13
N ILE A 561 6.92 -1.49 30.98
CA ILE A 561 6.17 -2.73 30.78
C ILE A 561 6.91 -3.51 29.68
N MET A 562 7.22 -4.78 29.93
CA MET A 562 7.83 -5.65 28.93
C MET A 562 6.76 -6.21 28.00
N LYS A 563 7.05 -6.30 26.70
CA LYS A 563 6.22 -7.04 25.75
C LYS A 563 5.92 -8.44 26.30
N ASN A 564 4.66 -8.88 26.19
CA ASN A 564 4.29 -10.29 26.37
C ASN A 564 4.22 -10.96 24.99
N PRO A 565 5.30 -11.64 24.54
CA PRO A 565 5.34 -12.26 23.22
C PRO A 565 4.42 -13.47 23.13
N GLU A 566 4.22 -14.22 24.22
CA GLU A 566 3.35 -15.41 24.23
C GLU A 566 1.89 -15.03 23.99
N LEU A 567 1.38 -14.03 24.72
CA LEU A 567 0.02 -13.54 24.51
C LEU A 567 -0.14 -12.90 23.13
N MET A 568 0.86 -12.15 22.65
CA MET A 568 0.81 -11.56 21.33
C MET A 568 0.73 -12.64 20.25
N GLN A 569 1.59 -13.66 20.32
CA GLN A 569 1.57 -14.78 19.40
C GLN A 569 0.26 -15.55 19.48
N GLN A 570 -0.24 -15.83 20.69
CA GLN A 570 -1.54 -16.48 20.88
C GLN A 570 -2.67 -15.70 20.18
N LEU A 571 -2.70 -14.37 20.32
CA LEU A 571 -3.73 -13.53 19.69
C LEU A 571 -3.56 -13.44 18.16
N ILE A 572 -2.35 -13.60 17.63
CA ILE A 572 -2.11 -13.71 16.19
C ILE A 572 -2.64 -15.06 15.69
N ASP A 573 -2.25 -16.15 16.35
CA ASP A 573 -2.66 -17.52 16.02
C ASP A 573 -4.18 -17.71 16.13
N ASP A 574 -4.83 -17.03 17.09
CA ASP A 574 -6.29 -17.01 17.23
C ASP A 574 -6.98 -16.47 15.97
N VAL A 575 -6.37 -15.51 15.26
CA VAL A 575 -6.93 -14.92 14.03
C VAL A 575 -6.69 -15.81 12.82
N ASP A 576 -5.54 -16.46 12.71
CA ASP A 576 -5.29 -17.39 11.60
C ASP A 576 -6.22 -18.61 11.66
N ASN A 577 -6.75 -18.92 12.84
CA ASN A 577 -7.81 -19.91 13.04
C ASN A 577 -9.25 -19.35 12.88
N SER A 578 -9.47 -18.03 12.99
CA SER A 578 -10.82 -17.41 13.08
C SER A 578 -11.16 -16.35 12.02
N SER A 579 -10.23 -15.95 11.15
CA SER A 579 -10.39 -14.92 10.10
C SER A 579 -11.54 -15.20 9.12
N PHE A 580 -12.05 -16.42 9.12
CA PHE A 580 -13.11 -16.91 8.25
C PHE A 580 -14.53 -16.79 8.82
N ILE A 581 -14.72 -16.25 10.03
CA ILE A 581 -16.04 -16.15 10.69
C ILE A 581 -16.73 -14.79 10.41
N GLU A 582 -15.97 -13.70 10.20
CA GLU A 582 -16.55 -12.35 10.12
C GLU A 582 -17.26 -12.02 8.79
N GLU A 583 -16.89 -12.63 7.65
CA GLU A 583 -17.43 -12.20 6.34
C GLU A 583 -18.93 -12.49 6.12
N PHE A 584 -19.54 -13.42 6.86
CA PHE A 584 -20.87 -13.97 6.49
C PHE A 584 -21.96 -13.90 7.56
N VAL A 585 -21.64 -13.45 8.79
CA VAL A 585 -22.64 -13.17 9.84
C VAL A 585 -23.24 -11.76 9.71
N THR A 586 -22.99 -11.06 8.59
CA THR A 586 -23.55 -9.72 8.36
C THR A 586 -24.99 -9.82 7.86
N PRO A 587 -26.01 -9.39 8.64
CA PRO A 587 -27.42 -9.53 8.27
C PRO A 587 -27.83 -8.85 6.96
N SER A 588 -27.06 -7.87 6.49
CA SER A 588 -27.28 -7.15 5.22
C SER A 588 -27.12 -8.02 3.97
N LYS A 589 -26.41 -9.16 4.06
CA LYS A 589 -26.19 -10.07 2.92
C LYS A 589 -27.29 -11.13 2.76
N TRP A 590 -28.28 -11.17 3.66
CA TRP A 590 -29.31 -12.18 3.69
C TRP A 590 -30.70 -11.59 3.43
N THR A 591 -31.46 -12.16 2.50
CA THR A 591 -32.89 -11.91 2.38
C THR A 591 -33.64 -13.12 2.92
N VAL A 592 -34.45 -12.92 3.96
CA VAL A 592 -35.27 -13.97 4.56
C VAL A 592 -36.71 -13.83 4.04
N HIS A 593 -37.27 -14.92 3.54
CA HIS A 593 -38.65 -15.00 3.05
C HIS A 593 -39.45 -15.94 3.94
N ASP A 594 -40.60 -15.46 4.43
CA ASP A 594 -41.56 -16.19 5.27
C ASP A 594 -40.97 -16.83 6.53
N ALA A 595 -39.90 -16.20 7.05
CA ALA A 595 -39.30 -16.45 8.34
C ALA A 595 -38.78 -15.14 8.95
N THR A 596 -38.55 -15.16 10.25
CA THR A 596 -37.80 -14.15 11.00
C THR A 596 -36.46 -14.73 11.43
N TYR A 597 -35.48 -13.88 11.72
CA TYR A 597 -34.22 -14.33 12.29
C TYR A 597 -33.71 -13.39 13.37
N GLU A 598 -32.88 -13.92 14.26
CA GLU A 598 -32.08 -13.16 15.22
C GLU A 598 -30.64 -13.69 15.23
N ILE A 599 -29.68 -12.81 15.54
CA ILE A 599 -28.28 -13.18 15.72
C ILE A 599 -27.95 -13.10 17.20
N LYS A 600 -27.48 -14.19 17.80
CA LYS A 600 -27.16 -14.26 19.22
C LYS A 600 -25.94 -15.16 19.43
N ASP A 601 -24.95 -14.66 20.17
CA ASP A 601 -23.71 -15.39 20.53
C ASP A 601 -22.95 -15.97 19.31
N GLY A 602 -22.99 -15.28 18.16
CA GLY A 602 -22.36 -15.71 16.91
C GLY A 602 -23.18 -16.71 16.08
N GLU A 603 -24.39 -17.05 16.53
CA GLU A 603 -25.30 -17.95 15.81
C GLU A 603 -26.47 -17.16 15.19
N MET A 604 -26.88 -17.54 13.98
CA MET A 604 -28.15 -17.08 13.40
C MET A 604 -29.25 -18.08 13.73
N ILE A 605 -30.32 -17.61 14.38
CA ILE A 605 -31.49 -18.38 14.76
C ILE A 605 -32.65 -17.96 13.85
N ILE A 606 -33.23 -18.90 13.13
CA ILE A 606 -34.33 -18.64 12.18
C ILE A 606 -35.62 -19.25 12.71
N THR A 607 -36.72 -18.52 12.60
CA THR A 607 -38.06 -18.93 13.04
C THR A 607 -39.08 -18.70 11.93
N ALA A 608 -39.74 -19.76 11.45
CA ALA A 608 -40.76 -19.69 10.41
C ALA A 608 -41.99 -18.88 10.83
N THR A 609 -42.60 -18.12 9.91
CA THR A 609 -43.76 -17.26 10.21
C THR A 609 -45.13 -17.88 9.92
N GLY A 610 -45.18 -19.20 9.65
CA GLY A 610 -46.43 -19.96 9.50
C GLY A 610 -46.88 -20.24 8.05
N THR A 611 -45.95 -20.33 7.12
CA THR A 611 -46.15 -20.80 5.73
C THR A 611 -45.68 -22.25 5.57
N ASN A 612 -45.98 -22.88 4.44
CA ASN A 612 -45.54 -24.24 4.09
C ASN A 612 -44.10 -24.30 3.53
N TYR A 613 -43.40 -23.17 3.44
CA TYR A 613 -41.96 -23.09 3.17
C TYR A 613 -41.39 -21.77 3.72
N PHE A 614 -40.09 -21.73 3.99
CA PHE A 614 -39.33 -20.48 4.16
C PHE A 614 -37.98 -20.58 3.45
N SER A 615 -37.37 -19.44 3.12
CA SER A 615 -36.07 -19.42 2.45
C SER A 615 -35.13 -18.31 2.89
N LEU A 616 -33.84 -18.59 2.78
CA LEU A 616 -32.75 -17.67 3.01
C LEU A 616 -31.94 -17.52 1.74
N LEU A 617 -32.01 -16.34 1.14
CA LEU A 617 -31.24 -15.99 -0.03
C LEU A 617 -29.98 -15.24 0.41
N TYR A 618 -28.81 -15.77 0.05
CA TYR A 618 -27.55 -15.07 0.20
C TYR A 618 -27.30 -14.20 -1.03
N ARG A 619 -27.12 -12.89 -0.82
CA ARG A 619 -26.75 -11.91 -1.85
C ARG A 619 -25.41 -11.30 -1.50
N ASP A 620 -24.35 -11.81 -2.12
CA ASP A 620 -23.13 -11.03 -2.30
C ASP A 620 -23.31 -10.22 -3.58
N GLY A 621 -22.85 -8.97 -3.62
CA GLY A 621 -22.87 -8.15 -4.84
C GLY A 621 -22.17 -8.78 -6.07
N ASN A 622 -21.53 -9.93 -5.87
CA ASN A 622 -20.93 -10.79 -6.89
C ASN A 622 -21.67 -12.14 -6.94
N ARG A 623 -22.13 -12.55 -8.13
CA ARG A 623 -22.74 -13.86 -8.35
C ARG A 623 -21.67 -14.99 -8.23
N PHE A 624 -22.04 -16.18 -7.72
CA PHE A 624 -21.13 -17.32 -7.52
C PHE A 624 -20.64 -17.92 -8.85
N LYS A 625 -19.34 -18.22 -8.95
CA LYS A 625 -18.71 -18.98 -10.05
C LYS A 625 -18.33 -20.39 -9.59
N ILE A 626 -19.15 -21.40 -9.89
CA ILE A 626 -18.97 -22.78 -9.34
C ILE A 626 -17.79 -23.53 -9.99
N ASN A 627 -17.30 -23.12 -11.18
CA ASN A 627 -16.15 -23.80 -11.81
C ASN A 627 -14.83 -23.61 -11.02
N LYS A 628 -14.70 -22.49 -10.31
CA LYS A 628 -13.57 -22.19 -9.43
C LYS A 628 -13.73 -22.91 -8.07
N TYR A 629 -14.98 -23.18 -7.67
CA TYR A 629 -15.33 -23.67 -6.34
C TYR A 629 -16.44 -24.75 -6.37
N PRO A 630 -16.12 -26.02 -6.66
CA PRO A 630 -17.13 -27.06 -6.85
C PRO A 630 -17.76 -27.54 -5.54
N ILE A 631 -17.15 -27.28 -4.39
CA ILE A 631 -17.64 -27.75 -3.07
C ILE A 631 -18.14 -26.58 -2.25
N LEU A 632 -19.35 -26.74 -1.69
CA LEU A 632 -19.94 -25.88 -0.66
C LEU A 632 -19.95 -26.65 0.66
N ALA A 633 -19.64 -26.01 1.78
CA ALA A 633 -19.75 -26.61 3.10
C ALA A 633 -20.39 -25.67 4.12
N ALA A 634 -20.99 -26.21 5.18
CA ALA A 634 -21.60 -25.44 6.24
C ALA A 634 -21.36 -26.07 7.60
N LYS A 635 -21.13 -25.25 8.63
CA LYS A 635 -21.15 -25.68 10.03
C LYS A 635 -22.53 -25.46 10.61
N ILE A 636 -23.24 -26.56 10.85
CA ILE A 636 -24.61 -26.60 11.34
C ILE A 636 -24.58 -27.12 12.77
N ASN A 637 -24.77 -26.21 13.73
CA ASN A 637 -24.70 -26.52 15.16
C ASN A 637 -25.94 -27.28 15.65
N GLN A 638 -27.09 -27.03 15.03
CA GLN A 638 -28.33 -27.73 15.32
C GLN A 638 -29.19 -27.82 14.05
N PHE A 639 -29.45 -29.05 13.62
CA PHE A 639 -30.55 -29.30 12.70
C PHE A 639 -31.87 -29.25 13.49
N PRO A 640 -32.97 -28.78 12.86
CA PRO A 640 -34.33 -29.04 13.29
C PRO A 640 -34.49 -30.51 13.68
N SER A 641 -35.08 -30.77 14.84
CA SER A 641 -35.31 -32.13 15.34
C SER A 641 -36.08 -32.94 14.32
N SER A 642 -35.45 -34.00 13.79
CA SER A 642 -35.90 -34.79 12.65
C SER A 642 -37.04 -35.78 12.94
N ASP A 643 -37.95 -35.48 13.87
CA ASP A 643 -39.08 -36.37 14.16
C ASP A 643 -40.27 -36.18 13.20
N ASN A 644 -40.19 -35.18 12.30
CA ASN A 644 -41.21 -34.95 11.28
C ASN A 644 -40.68 -35.31 9.88
N ASN A 645 -41.11 -36.47 9.37
CA ASN A 645 -40.79 -36.96 8.00
C ASN A 645 -41.38 -36.06 6.89
N ASN A 646 -42.12 -35.02 7.26
CA ASN A 646 -42.82 -34.13 6.35
C ASN A 646 -42.01 -32.87 5.99
N ILE A 647 -40.69 -32.84 6.20
CA ILE A 647 -39.84 -31.66 5.94
C ILE A 647 -38.72 -32.00 4.96
N SER A 648 -38.57 -31.19 3.92
CA SER A 648 -37.49 -31.27 2.94
C SER A 648 -36.54 -30.08 3.04
N TRP A 649 -35.26 -30.40 2.82
CA TRP A 649 -34.16 -29.45 2.79
C TRP A 649 -33.70 -29.27 1.36
N LEU A 650 -33.59 -28.03 0.90
CA LEU A 650 -33.18 -27.75 -0.47
C LEU A 650 -32.15 -26.63 -0.48
N ILE A 651 -31.07 -26.81 -1.25
CA ILE A 651 -30.22 -25.70 -1.67
C ILE A 651 -30.57 -25.41 -3.12
N LYS A 652 -31.03 -24.20 -3.39
CA LYS A 652 -31.40 -23.72 -4.72
C LYS A 652 -30.32 -22.80 -5.26
N LEU A 653 -29.86 -23.08 -6.48
CA LEU A 653 -28.99 -22.20 -7.25
C LEU A 653 -29.79 -21.67 -8.43
N ASN A 654 -29.92 -20.34 -8.54
CA ASN A 654 -30.69 -19.72 -9.62
C ASN A 654 -29.75 -19.21 -10.72
N ASP A 655 -29.82 -19.81 -11.90
CA ASP A 655 -28.96 -19.48 -13.05
C ASP A 655 -29.65 -18.59 -14.11
N GLY A 656 -30.84 -18.08 -13.80
CA GLY A 656 -31.70 -17.32 -14.71
C GLY A 656 -32.61 -18.16 -15.63
N ASN A 657 -32.49 -19.50 -15.62
CA ASN A 657 -33.34 -20.42 -16.39
C ASN A 657 -34.14 -21.41 -15.50
N GLY A 658 -33.87 -21.44 -14.19
CA GLY A 658 -34.60 -22.24 -13.21
C GLY A 658 -33.79 -22.41 -11.92
N ASP A 659 -34.40 -22.97 -10.89
CA ASP A 659 -33.69 -23.32 -9.65
C ASP A 659 -33.10 -24.73 -9.78
N ILE A 660 -31.79 -24.86 -9.58
CA ILE A 660 -31.14 -26.17 -9.38
C ILE A 660 -31.33 -26.54 -7.91
N VAL A 661 -32.14 -27.57 -7.67
CA VAL A 661 -32.51 -28.03 -6.33
C VAL A 661 -31.59 -29.17 -5.89
N LEU A 662 -30.70 -28.89 -4.94
CA LEU A 662 -29.86 -29.90 -4.29
C LEU A 662 -30.63 -30.49 -3.12
N ASN A 663 -30.72 -31.81 -3.07
CA ASN A 663 -31.35 -32.51 -1.95
C ASN A 663 -30.51 -32.25 -0.69
N GLY A 664 -31.10 -31.73 0.38
CA GLY A 664 -30.37 -31.16 1.52
C GLY A 664 -29.72 -32.16 2.47
N LYS A 665 -29.54 -33.42 2.04
CA LYS A 665 -28.58 -34.31 2.69
C LYS A 665 -27.18 -33.98 2.18
N PRO A 666 -26.24 -33.61 3.06
CA PRO A 666 -24.85 -33.42 2.65
C PRO A 666 -24.28 -34.73 2.16
N GLU A 667 -23.43 -34.67 1.14
CA GLU A 667 -22.77 -35.86 0.63
C GLU A 667 -21.78 -36.43 1.66
N TYR A 668 -21.18 -35.55 2.45
CA TYR A 668 -20.20 -35.93 3.48
C TYR A 668 -20.35 -35.07 4.75
N GLN A 669 -20.21 -35.72 5.90
CA GLN A 669 -19.96 -35.09 7.20
C GLN A 669 -18.47 -35.20 7.49
N LEU A 670 -17.81 -34.10 7.86
CA LEU A 670 -16.37 -34.11 8.10
C LEU A 670 -16.05 -34.81 9.41
N LYS A 671 -15.29 -35.91 9.33
CA LYS A 671 -15.02 -36.81 10.46
C LYS A 671 -14.41 -36.15 11.70
N ASN A 672 -13.59 -35.11 11.50
CA ASN A 672 -12.93 -34.36 12.58
C ASN A 672 -13.72 -33.10 13.03
N TYR A 673 -14.81 -32.77 12.34
CA TYR A 673 -15.65 -31.62 12.62
C TYR A 673 -17.12 -32.07 12.67
N PRO A 674 -17.62 -32.52 13.84
CA PRO A 674 -18.89 -33.25 13.97
C PRO A 674 -20.14 -32.47 13.52
N ASN A 675 -20.02 -31.18 13.23
CA ASN A 675 -21.10 -30.31 12.80
C ASN A 675 -20.87 -29.69 11.42
N VAL A 676 -19.87 -30.15 10.66
CA VAL A 676 -19.57 -29.60 9.32
C VAL A 676 -19.99 -30.57 8.22
N TYR A 677 -20.71 -30.02 7.26
CA TYR A 677 -21.41 -30.73 6.19
C TYR A 677 -21.03 -30.15 4.83
N ALA A 678 -20.86 -30.98 3.80
CA ALA A 678 -20.43 -30.54 2.48
C ALA A 678 -21.24 -31.14 1.32
N TRP A 679 -21.31 -30.39 0.20
CA TRP A 679 -22.00 -30.72 -1.04
C TRP A 679 -21.09 -30.47 -2.25
N ASP A 680 -20.90 -31.47 -3.13
CA ASP A 680 -20.29 -31.28 -4.45
C ASP A 680 -21.36 -30.77 -5.45
N ILE A 681 -21.36 -29.46 -5.65
CA ILE A 681 -22.33 -28.77 -6.49
C ILE A 681 -22.20 -29.20 -7.96
N LYS A 682 -20.97 -29.50 -8.42
CA LYS A 682 -20.70 -29.89 -9.81
C LYS A 682 -21.23 -31.30 -10.09
N ALA A 683 -21.08 -32.22 -9.14
CA ALA A 683 -21.62 -33.57 -9.26
C ALA A 683 -23.16 -33.59 -9.30
N LEU A 684 -23.82 -32.67 -8.58
CA LEU A 684 -25.26 -32.68 -8.40
C LEU A 684 -26.06 -31.94 -9.50
N SER A 685 -25.42 -31.09 -10.30
CA SER A 685 -26.12 -30.12 -11.16
C SER A 685 -25.97 -30.28 -12.67
N ASN A 686 -25.10 -31.19 -13.16
CA ASN A 686 -24.70 -31.30 -14.58
C ASN A 686 -24.29 -29.94 -15.22
N TRP A 687 -23.91 -28.96 -14.41
CA TRP A 687 -23.69 -27.57 -14.84
C TRP A 687 -22.30 -27.36 -15.47
N ASP A 688 -22.24 -26.60 -16.56
CA ASP A 688 -21.04 -26.47 -17.40
C ASP A 688 -20.00 -25.46 -16.90
N GLY A 689 -20.30 -24.71 -15.82
CA GLY A 689 -19.32 -23.86 -15.18
C GLY A 689 -19.24 -22.41 -15.67
N THR A 690 -20.04 -22.01 -16.65
CA THR A 690 -19.80 -20.75 -17.40
C THR A 690 -20.58 -19.53 -16.92
N LYS A 691 -21.50 -19.70 -15.97
CA LYS A 691 -22.42 -18.63 -15.52
C LYS A 691 -22.25 -18.28 -14.06
N GLU A 692 -22.87 -17.19 -13.67
CA GLU A 692 -22.79 -16.58 -12.34
C GLU A 692 -24.16 -16.75 -11.66
N THR A 693 -24.25 -17.30 -10.44
CA THR A 693 -25.53 -17.68 -9.76
C THR A 693 -25.72 -17.14 -8.34
N ASN A 694 -26.97 -17.06 -7.86
CA ASN A 694 -27.31 -16.77 -6.45
C ASN A 694 -27.55 -18.07 -5.67
N LEU A 695 -27.15 -18.09 -4.38
CA LEU A 695 -27.35 -19.21 -3.47
C LEU A 695 -28.57 -18.98 -2.56
N GLN A 696 -29.53 -19.90 -2.56
CA GLN A 696 -30.72 -19.86 -1.70
C GLN A 696 -30.86 -21.17 -0.92
N PHE A 697 -31.02 -21.08 0.39
CA PHE A 697 -31.44 -22.20 1.24
C PHE A 697 -32.96 -22.18 1.36
N VAL A 698 -33.62 -23.31 1.13
CA VAL A 698 -35.07 -23.45 1.23
C VAL A 698 -35.39 -24.62 2.14
N ILE A 699 -36.30 -24.40 3.09
CA ILE A 699 -36.88 -25.45 3.92
C ILE A 699 -38.38 -25.44 3.63
N GLU A 700 -38.91 -26.59 3.22
CA GLU A 700 -40.31 -26.73 2.82
C GLU A 700 -40.97 -27.95 3.47
N SER A 701 -42.27 -27.86 3.68
CA SER A 701 -43.09 -29.01 4.04
C SER A 701 -43.33 -29.88 2.81
N THR A 702 -43.04 -31.18 2.90
CA THR A 702 -43.20 -32.14 1.80
C THR A 702 -44.66 -32.49 1.49
N ASN A 703 -45.57 -32.23 2.42
CA ASN A 703 -47.01 -32.43 2.24
C ASN A 703 -47.78 -31.10 2.04
N GLY A 704 -47.09 -29.96 2.14
CA GLY A 704 -47.65 -28.62 1.95
C GLY A 704 -48.35 -28.01 3.16
N GLU A 705 -48.29 -28.63 4.34
CA GLU A 705 -48.92 -28.16 5.58
C GLU A 705 -48.01 -27.17 6.34
N ALA A 706 -48.54 -25.96 6.60
CA ALA A 706 -47.79 -24.90 7.28
C ALA A 706 -47.41 -25.21 8.75
N ASN A 707 -48.18 -26.09 9.40
CA ASN A 707 -47.91 -26.49 10.79
C ASN A 707 -46.66 -27.37 10.93
N ASP A 708 -46.19 -28.00 9.85
CA ASP A 708 -44.98 -28.84 9.89
C ASP A 708 -43.71 -28.03 10.12
N LEU A 709 -43.73 -26.73 9.80
CA LEU A 709 -42.60 -25.81 9.97
C LEU A 709 -42.65 -24.96 11.23
N LYS A 710 -43.70 -25.14 12.05
CA LYS A 710 -43.91 -24.36 13.27
C LYS A 710 -42.88 -24.74 14.34
N ASP A 711 -42.30 -23.73 14.99
CA ASP A 711 -41.29 -23.87 16.05
C ASP A 711 -39.95 -24.49 15.62
N ILE A 712 -39.71 -24.61 14.31
CA ILE A 712 -38.41 -25.03 13.77
C ILE A 712 -37.37 -23.93 14.02
N GLN A 713 -36.27 -24.31 14.67
CA GLN A 713 -35.07 -23.50 14.80
C GLN A 713 -33.91 -24.19 14.09
N MET A 714 -33.26 -23.47 13.19
CA MET A 714 -31.97 -23.86 12.63
C MET A 714 -30.88 -22.97 13.23
N LYS A 715 -29.78 -23.60 13.65
CA LYS A 715 -28.59 -22.89 14.11
C LYS A 715 -27.41 -23.29 13.24
N TYR A 716 -26.88 -22.33 12.50
CA TYR A 716 -25.64 -22.50 11.78
C TYR A 716 -24.67 -21.37 12.11
N ASP A 717 -23.39 -21.71 11.99
CA ASP A 717 -22.26 -20.84 12.33
C ASP A 717 -21.72 -20.18 11.04
N TRP A 718 -21.45 -20.99 10.00
CA TRP A 718 -20.94 -20.50 8.72
C TRP A 718 -21.28 -21.40 7.52
N ILE A 719 -21.16 -20.84 6.30
CA ILE A 719 -21.20 -21.53 5.01
C ILE A 719 -19.95 -21.08 4.20
N LYS A 720 -19.20 -22.02 3.59
CA LYS A 720 -17.91 -21.82 2.92
C LYS A 720 -17.87 -22.44 1.53
N THR A 721 -17.06 -21.89 0.64
CA THR A 721 -16.62 -22.56 -0.61
C THR A 721 -15.31 -23.34 -0.40
N TYR A 722 -14.93 -24.23 -1.32
CA TYR A 722 -13.72 -25.07 -1.21
C TYR A 722 -12.41 -24.28 -0.99
N GLU A 723 -12.17 -23.17 -1.72
CA GLU A 723 -10.94 -22.39 -1.58
C GLU A 723 -10.84 -21.72 -0.21
N SER A 724 -11.97 -21.23 0.31
CA SER A 724 -12.09 -20.69 1.67
C SER A 724 -11.93 -21.76 2.76
N MET A 725 -12.08 -23.05 2.41
CA MET A 725 -11.87 -24.19 3.30
C MET A 725 -10.48 -24.80 3.23
N ASN A 726 -9.70 -24.58 2.16
CA ASN A 726 -8.40 -25.23 1.97
C ASN A 726 -7.39 -24.94 3.09
N ALA A 727 -7.49 -23.78 3.74
CA ALA A 727 -6.71 -23.45 4.94
C ALA A 727 -7.15 -24.22 6.20
N LEU A 728 -8.42 -24.66 6.26
CA LEU A 728 -9.02 -25.37 7.40
C LEU A 728 -9.00 -26.90 7.23
N LEU A 729 -8.92 -27.37 5.98
CA LEU A 729 -8.98 -28.77 5.56
C LEU A 729 -7.61 -29.42 5.33
N SER A 730 -6.50 -28.72 5.58
CA SER A 730 -5.15 -29.28 5.50
C SER A 730 -4.96 -30.53 6.38
N ASP A 731 -5.85 -30.76 7.36
CA ASP A 731 -5.93 -31.99 8.16
C ASP A 731 -6.66 -33.17 7.49
N LEU A 732 -7.52 -32.93 6.49
CA LEU A 732 -8.22 -33.99 5.76
C LEU A 732 -7.35 -34.63 4.67
N ASP A 733 -6.45 -33.85 4.07
CA ASP A 733 -5.49 -34.32 3.05
C ASP A 733 -4.52 -35.38 3.60
N ASN A 734 -4.27 -35.36 4.91
CA ASN A 734 -3.40 -36.32 5.57
C ASN A 734 -4.06 -37.69 5.85
N GLN A 735 -5.39 -37.87 5.66
CA GLN A 735 -6.07 -39.10 6.07
C GLN A 735 -7.01 -39.77 5.04
N THR A 736 -7.39 -39.14 3.92
CA THR A 736 -8.32 -39.77 2.95
C THR A 736 -7.75 -40.01 1.55
N GLY A 737 -6.60 -39.47 1.17
CA GLY A 737 -5.95 -39.80 -0.11
C GLY A 737 -6.79 -39.46 -1.36
N ILE A 738 -7.75 -38.54 -1.26
CA ILE A 738 -8.52 -38.04 -2.40
C ILE A 738 -7.97 -36.65 -2.75
N ILE A 739 -6.98 -36.62 -3.65
CA ILE A 739 -6.41 -35.38 -4.18
C ILE A 739 -7.37 -34.81 -5.23
N ASN A 740 -7.88 -33.60 -5.01
CA ASN A 740 -8.47 -32.76 -6.05
C ASN A 740 -8.01 -31.30 -5.91
N ASN A 741 -6.71 -31.06 -6.12
CA ASN A 741 -6.22 -29.71 -6.44
C ASN A 741 -6.32 -29.50 -7.96
N GLN A 742 -7.35 -28.77 -8.40
CA GLN A 742 -7.41 -28.19 -9.74
C GLN A 742 -6.76 -26.80 -9.72
N ALA A 743 -5.48 -26.74 -10.09
CA ALA A 743 -4.92 -25.53 -10.68
C ALA A 743 -4.99 -25.68 -12.20
N SER A 744 -5.51 -24.65 -12.86
CA SER A 744 -5.69 -24.54 -14.32
C SER A 744 -4.42 -24.83 -15.12
N ASP A 745 -4.62 -25.42 -16.31
CA ASP A 745 -3.71 -25.46 -17.47
C ASP A 745 -2.53 -26.45 -17.54
N SER A 746 -2.67 -27.68 -17.04
CA SER A 746 -1.94 -28.79 -17.69
C SER A 746 -2.63 -30.14 -17.54
N ASP A 747 -2.82 -30.87 -18.64
CA ASP A 747 -3.33 -32.25 -18.73
C ASP A 747 -2.41 -33.31 -18.06
N ILE A 748 -1.63 -32.92 -17.05
CA ILE A 748 -0.50 -33.66 -16.52
C ILE A 748 -0.75 -33.96 -15.04
N LYS A 749 -1.03 -35.23 -14.74
CA LYS A 749 -1.11 -35.74 -13.37
C LYS A 749 0.24 -36.33 -12.97
N TYR A 750 0.60 -36.27 -11.70
CA TYR A 750 1.72 -37.05 -11.18
C TYR A 750 1.40 -37.64 -9.82
N THR A 751 2.07 -38.74 -9.48
CA THR A 751 2.00 -39.38 -8.18
C THR A 751 3.41 -39.64 -7.67
N ILE A 752 3.61 -39.54 -6.36
CA ILE A 752 4.86 -39.93 -5.70
C ILE A 752 4.55 -41.12 -4.80
N SER A 753 5.24 -42.22 -5.03
CA SER A 753 5.10 -43.44 -4.24
C SER A 753 6.44 -44.14 -4.13
N GLN A 754 6.84 -44.49 -2.91
CA GLN A 754 8.05 -45.27 -2.62
C GLN A 754 9.33 -44.68 -3.28
N GLY A 755 9.48 -43.36 -3.28
CA GLY A 755 10.65 -42.68 -3.85
C GLY A 755 10.68 -42.60 -5.38
N ILE A 756 9.56 -42.92 -6.05
CA ILE A 756 9.39 -42.74 -7.49
C ILE A 756 8.29 -41.72 -7.76
N LEU A 757 8.64 -40.72 -8.57
CA LEU A 757 7.72 -39.75 -9.14
C LEU A 757 7.24 -40.26 -10.51
N LYS A 758 5.95 -40.52 -10.64
CA LYS A 758 5.32 -41.04 -11.85
C LYS A 758 4.37 -40.02 -12.45
N VAL A 759 4.55 -39.70 -13.73
CA VAL A 759 3.75 -38.70 -14.47
C VAL A 759 2.79 -39.40 -15.43
N THR A 760 1.52 -39.01 -15.42
CA THR A 760 0.47 -39.59 -16.26
C THR A 760 -0.27 -38.48 -17.01
N LYS A 761 -0.28 -38.55 -18.35
CA LYS A 761 -1.04 -37.63 -19.23
C LYS A 761 -2.28 -38.35 -19.78
N TYR A 762 -3.39 -37.63 -20.00
CA TYR A 762 -4.63 -38.24 -20.53
C TYR A 762 -4.56 -38.57 -22.04
N SER A 763 -3.59 -38.02 -22.79
CA SER A 763 -3.28 -38.42 -24.17
C SER A 763 -1.88 -37.92 -24.61
N ASN A 764 -1.07 -38.82 -25.17
CA ASN A 764 0.29 -38.68 -25.77
C ASN A 764 1.48 -39.25 -24.97
N ILE A 765 2.45 -39.71 -25.76
CA ILE A 765 3.75 -40.31 -25.41
C ILE A 765 4.69 -39.25 -24.79
N ILE A 766 5.33 -39.56 -23.66
CA ILE A 766 6.34 -38.71 -22.98
C ILE A 766 7.72 -39.13 -23.47
N GLU A 767 8.59 -38.21 -23.88
CA GLU A 767 9.90 -38.54 -24.48
C GLU A 767 11.07 -37.87 -23.75
N ASN A 768 10.85 -36.78 -23.00
CA ASN A 768 11.91 -36.10 -22.22
C ASN A 768 11.41 -35.58 -20.87
N LEU A 769 11.43 -36.45 -19.85
CA LEU A 769 11.00 -36.14 -18.47
C LEU A 769 12.21 -35.95 -17.55
N ALA A 770 12.36 -34.79 -16.90
CA ALA A 770 13.48 -34.50 -16.00
C ALA A 770 13.16 -33.45 -14.92
N ILE A 771 13.86 -33.53 -13.78
CA ILE A 771 13.76 -32.61 -12.65
C ILE A 771 14.97 -31.68 -12.64
N TYR A 772 14.71 -30.39 -12.40
CA TYR A 772 15.69 -29.31 -12.26
C TYR A 772 15.52 -28.62 -10.91
N ASP A 773 16.58 -28.06 -10.35
CA ASP A 773 16.46 -27.12 -9.23
C ASP A 773 15.87 -25.78 -9.70
N THR A 774 15.48 -24.91 -8.76
CA THR A 774 14.88 -23.59 -9.06
C THR A 774 15.84 -22.63 -9.77
N ARG A 775 17.15 -22.93 -9.78
CA ARG A 775 18.19 -22.18 -10.49
C ARG A 775 18.45 -22.74 -11.90
N GLY A 776 17.70 -23.79 -12.31
CA GLY A 776 17.76 -24.37 -13.65
C GLY A 776 18.79 -25.47 -13.85
N SER A 777 19.41 -25.99 -12.78
CA SER A 777 20.37 -27.11 -12.85
C SER A 777 19.63 -28.45 -12.89
N LYS A 778 19.99 -29.33 -13.84
CA LYS A 778 19.33 -30.65 -13.98
C LYS A 778 19.75 -31.58 -12.85
N MET A 779 18.78 -32.07 -12.08
CA MET A 779 19.01 -32.91 -10.90
C MET A 779 18.84 -34.40 -11.21
N LYS A 780 17.73 -34.77 -11.85
CA LYS A 780 17.38 -36.17 -12.16
C LYS A 780 16.69 -36.26 -13.53
N GLN A 781 16.77 -37.41 -14.18
CA GLN A 781 16.09 -37.70 -15.45
C GLN A 781 15.33 -39.02 -15.35
N SER A 782 14.27 -39.14 -16.15
CA SER A 782 13.44 -40.35 -16.27
C SER A 782 14.28 -41.62 -16.42
N THR A 783 13.97 -42.63 -15.61
CA THR A 783 14.53 -43.98 -15.73
C THR A 783 13.66 -44.86 -16.63
N LYS A 784 12.36 -44.54 -16.72
CA LYS A 784 11.39 -45.06 -17.69
C LYS A 784 10.54 -43.91 -18.21
N GLN A 785 9.83 -44.10 -19.32
CA GLN A 785 9.12 -43.07 -20.07
C GLN A 785 8.33 -42.05 -19.22
N ASN A 786 7.76 -42.51 -18.09
CA ASN A 786 6.90 -41.71 -17.22
C ASN A 786 7.39 -41.63 -15.76
N ASP A 787 8.51 -42.26 -15.41
CA ASP A 787 8.93 -42.45 -14.02
C ASP A 787 10.32 -41.85 -13.77
N ILE A 788 10.47 -41.06 -12.70
CA ILE A 788 11.76 -40.56 -12.17
C ILE A 788 11.99 -41.12 -10.76
N ASP A 789 13.16 -41.71 -10.52
CA ASP A 789 13.63 -42.01 -9.17
C ASP A 789 14.15 -40.74 -8.48
N ILE A 790 13.43 -40.31 -7.45
CA ILE A 790 13.68 -39.07 -6.71
C ILE A 790 14.46 -39.29 -5.41
N ASN A 791 14.85 -40.53 -5.10
CA ASN A 791 15.66 -40.82 -3.92
C ASN A 791 16.99 -40.05 -3.96
N GLY A 792 17.31 -39.40 -2.85
CA GLY A 792 18.50 -38.55 -2.69
C GLY A 792 18.31 -37.07 -3.05
N LEU A 793 17.11 -36.64 -3.47
CA LEU A 793 16.77 -35.21 -3.53
C LEU A 793 16.44 -34.70 -2.11
N ILE A 794 16.87 -33.47 -1.83
CA ILE A 794 16.59 -32.79 -0.55
C ILE A 794 15.16 -32.26 -0.59
N HIS A 795 14.45 -32.26 0.53
CA HIS A 795 13.08 -31.74 0.57
C HIS A 795 13.03 -30.27 0.11
N GLY A 796 12.18 -29.96 -0.86
CA GLY A 796 12.12 -28.62 -1.45
C GLY A 796 11.36 -28.52 -2.76
N ILE A 797 11.34 -27.32 -3.34
CA ILE A 797 10.66 -27.04 -4.60
C ILE A 797 11.60 -27.29 -5.77
N TYR A 798 11.13 -28.04 -6.75
CA TYR A 798 11.84 -28.35 -7.99
C TYR A 798 10.99 -28.02 -9.22
N ILE A 799 11.64 -27.98 -10.39
CA ILE A 799 10.98 -27.78 -11.68
C ILE A 799 11.02 -29.09 -12.45
N LEU A 800 9.85 -29.67 -12.71
CA LEU A 800 9.68 -30.83 -13.58
C LEU A 800 9.48 -30.35 -15.02
N LYS A 801 10.38 -30.73 -15.93
CA LYS A 801 10.24 -30.46 -17.38
C LYS A 801 9.81 -31.71 -18.15
N ILE A 802 8.88 -31.52 -19.08
CA ILE A 802 8.27 -32.58 -19.89
C ILE A 802 8.37 -32.18 -21.37
N ASN A 803 9.01 -33.04 -22.18
CA ASN A 803 9.20 -32.88 -23.62
C ASN A 803 9.85 -31.53 -24.03
N ASN A 804 10.59 -30.89 -23.11
CA ASN A 804 11.19 -29.55 -23.24
C ASN A 804 10.21 -28.39 -23.49
N LEU A 805 8.89 -28.64 -23.46
CA LEU A 805 7.86 -27.65 -23.78
C LEU A 805 7.04 -27.22 -22.56
N HIS A 806 6.97 -28.09 -21.54
CA HIS A 806 6.17 -27.83 -20.34
C HIS A 806 7.04 -27.90 -19.09
N SER A 807 6.81 -26.99 -18.15
CA SER A 807 7.47 -26.96 -16.85
C SER A 807 6.44 -26.79 -15.73
N ILE A 808 6.49 -27.66 -14.72
CA ILE A 808 5.61 -27.63 -13.55
C ILE A 808 6.48 -27.53 -12.30
N LYS A 809 6.11 -26.64 -11.38
CA LYS A 809 6.72 -26.62 -10.04
C LYS A 809 6.16 -27.78 -9.23
N ILE A 810 7.03 -28.62 -8.69
CA ILE A 810 6.67 -29.75 -7.84
C ILE A 810 7.39 -29.62 -6.51
N SER A 811 6.70 -29.98 -5.43
CA SER A 811 7.34 -30.17 -4.12
C SER A 811 7.71 -31.63 -3.98
N ILE A 812 8.97 -31.91 -3.66
CA ILE A 812 9.49 -33.26 -3.39
C ILE A 812 9.88 -33.36 -1.93
#